data_AF-T0PRC7-F1
#
_entry.id   AF-T0PRC7-F1
#
_cell.length_a   1.000
_cell.length_b   1.000
_cell.length_c   1.000
_cell.angle_alpha   90.00
_cell.angle_beta   90.00
_cell.angle_gamma   90.00
#
_symmetry.space_group_name_H-M   'P 1'
#
loop_
_entity.id
_entity.type
_entity.pdbx_description
1 polymer ?
#
loop_
_entity_poly.entity_id
_entity_poly.type
_entity_poly.pdbx_seq_one_letter_code
_entity_poly.pdbx_strand_id
1 'polypeptide(L)'
;IFGDPCFGTTKELAVAVQCVNENVIGGSVSEGSMLRLTCPTDRIIGDIVFASFGTPTGEFLDFSPGACNEPTSAATVATLCTGQNSCDLDAYTGVFGDPCPAEEKYLSVQVNCVGANTVHDTVQEGSELELACPAGSSITSIIFASYGTPNNYVQGACEAVTSLEVVTESCVGQPSCHVTASDDVFGDPCPGTFKSLSVQAECSAGLAPGIIQATATDGNAVVLSCPQGETISNIGFASYGTPTNYESSSWCDAPSSETVVAAACIGKSYCSVEASTSVFGDPCPDTAKNLNVQAQCSDANWIGGSVAEGASLALACPANQNIVSIEYASYGTPAGTYPNFVSTWCDAPDSATQAAAICIGHNACTLDANSGVFTDACPGVAKRLSVIAECVDADLVGSSALDGASATIQCPQGEYIGSIPFASYGTPTGEFPDYAADPTCDAAGAVATIGDRCIGENACSVDVHSGTFGDDPCPGATKKLDVTAKCVPNNIIGTSVAQDSSASLQCPAGTYISAIDFASFGTATGIFPDFSVDPTCHAADSNFVVGSSCLGKNSCTVAATADTFTAGPCAGSTKSLSIVAECISNDIIGTSVPQGAVLHLSCPAGKTVQSIDFASFGNPTGHVGSFATGSCDDPSSVAIVQQACLGQDSCSVPANNVFTDNCYGVQKHLTVQATCATPPPDPQIIGGSVPEHGTLELSCPAGQAIDAVLYASYGLSGGAFPRFVNDWCTSPYSEPVVEFLCLGQTSCSVPAESAAFSNPCVDTDKTLSVTAHCKDAAPVIVTPPNPDPTIISATATDGNTLSLQCPNNFVVGPVLFASYGTSAVQSGVNTVSWCHAPLSGPAVQDACTGQNACSIDVSPQY
;
A
#
# COMPACT_ATOMS: atom_id res chain seq x y z
N ILE A 1 -40.51 15.65 -3.91
CA ILE A 1 -39.17 15.16 -3.51
C ILE A 1 -38.93 13.77 -4.10
N PHE A 2 -39.64 12.73 -3.66
CA PHE A 2 -39.29 11.33 -3.97
C PHE A 2 -39.87 10.75 -5.30
N GLY A 3 -40.84 11.42 -5.92
CA GLY A 3 -41.59 10.88 -7.08
C GLY A 3 -42.61 9.80 -6.68
N ASP A 4 -43.21 9.11 -7.66
CA ASP A 4 -44.00 7.89 -7.41
C ASP A 4 -43.23 6.65 -7.95
N PRO A 5 -42.63 5.81 -7.07
CA PRO A 5 -41.91 4.60 -7.48
C PRO A 5 -42.83 3.43 -7.86
N CYS A 6 -44.12 3.43 -7.51
CA CYS A 6 -45.10 2.46 -7.99
C CYS A 6 -46.54 2.99 -7.91
N PHE A 7 -47.11 3.29 -9.08
CA PHE A 7 -48.40 3.98 -9.19
C PHE A 7 -49.56 3.17 -8.59
N GLY A 8 -50.42 3.85 -7.82
CA GLY A 8 -51.66 3.28 -7.26
C GLY A 8 -51.53 2.58 -5.90
N THR A 9 -50.34 2.50 -5.31
CA THR A 9 -50.12 2.04 -3.93
C THR A 9 -49.94 3.21 -2.95
N THR A 10 -50.04 2.94 -1.65
CA THR A 10 -49.72 3.90 -0.55
C THR A 10 -48.26 3.72 -0.12
N LYS A 11 -47.55 4.82 0.16
CA LYS A 11 -46.14 4.83 0.55
C LYS A 11 -45.91 5.43 1.94
N GLU A 12 -44.75 5.11 2.50
CA GLU A 12 -44.24 5.59 3.79
C GLU A 12 -42.72 5.84 3.69
N LEU A 13 -42.22 6.84 4.41
CA LEU A 13 -40.79 7.16 4.60
C LEU A 13 -40.35 6.80 6.04
N ALA A 14 -39.14 6.22 6.23
CA ALA A 14 -38.54 5.87 7.53
C ALA A 14 -37.03 6.23 7.63
N VAL A 15 -36.48 6.66 8.79
CA VAL A 15 -35.18 7.43 8.94
C VAL A 15 -34.39 7.24 10.30
N ALA A 16 -33.04 7.50 10.44
CA ALA A 16 -32.23 7.63 11.73
C ALA A 16 -30.81 8.40 11.76
N VAL A 17 -30.28 9.06 12.88
CA VAL A 17 -29.07 10.07 12.99
C VAL A 17 -28.25 10.42 14.38
N GLN A 18 -27.15 11.31 14.51
CA GLN A 18 -26.10 11.62 15.69
C GLN A 18 -25.36 13.09 15.95
N CYS A 19 -24.35 13.48 16.90
CA CYS A 19 -23.87 14.96 17.31
C CYS A 19 -22.57 15.48 18.30
N VAL A 20 -21.86 16.76 18.34
CA VAL A 20 -20.58 17.37 19.20
C VAL A 20 -20.10 19.01 19.42
N ASN A 21 -19.07 19.59 20.28
CA ASN A 21 -18.46 21.12 20.49
C ASN A 21 -17.35 21.76 21.65
N GLU A 22 -16.38 22.83 21.51
CA GLU A 22 -15.67 24.08 22.36
C GLU A 22 -14.09 24.66 22.78
N ASN A 23 -13.64 25.48 23.89
CA ASN A 23 -12.23 26.24 24.26
C ASN A 23 -11.31 26.68 25.69
N VAL A 24 -11.17 27.88 26.49
CA VAL A 24 -10.03 28.42 27.55
C VAL A 24 -10.24 29.36 28.96
N ILE A 25 -9.34 29.53 30.08
CA ILE A 25 -9.45 30.33 31.51
C ILE A 25 -8.27 30.90 32.53
N GLY A 26 -8.55 31.38 33.84
CA GLY A 26 -7.77 31.40 35.21
C GLY A 26 -8.35 32.22 36.50
N GLY A 27 -7.78 32.30 37.78
CA GLY A 27 -8.34 33.16 38.94
C GLY A 27 -7.81 33.19 40.46
N SER A 28 -8.46 33.90 41.44
CA SER A 28 -8.07 33.99 42.91
C SER A 28 -9.23 34.31 43.91
N VAL A 29 -9.17 33.83 45.18
CA VAL A 29 -10.21 33.99 46.25
C VAL A 29 -9.66 34.05 47.70
N SER A 30 -10.48 34.47 48.69
CA SER A 30 -10.13 34.44 50.13
C SER A 30 -10.35 33.07 50.80
N GLU A 31 -9.75 32.86 51.98
CA GLU A 31 -10.02 31.71 52.85
C GLU A 31 -11.54 31.55 53.09
N GLY A 32 -12.03 30.32 52.92
CA GLY A 32 -13.45 29.97 53.03
C GLY A 32 -14.31 30.20 51.78
N SER A 33 -13.73 30.59 50.65
CA SER A 33 -14.42 30.73 49.36
C SER A 33 -14.01 29.63 48.36
N MET A 34 -14.79 29.46 47.28
CA MET A 34 -14.50 28.51 46.20
C MET A 34 -14.12 29.24 44.91
N LEU A 35 -13.08 28.74 44.23
CA LEU A 35 -12.58 29.23 42.94
C LEU A 35 -12.87 28.19 41.84
N ARG A 36 -13.74 28.52 40.89
CA ARG A 36 -14.00 27.71 39.70
C ARG A 36 -13.09 28.09 38.54
N LEU A 37 -12.54 27.08 37.89
CA LEU A 37 -11.76 27.14 36.66
C LEU A 37 -12.50 26.29 35.59
N THR A 38 -12.85 26.82 34.41
CA THR A 38 -13.55 26.09 33.33
C THR A 38 -12.99 26.42 31.94
N CYS A 39 -11.95 25.73 31.44
CA CYS A 39 -11.56 25.83 30.02
C CYS A 39 -12.82 25.50 29.22
N PRO A 40 -13.27 26.27 28.22
CA PRO A 40 -14.19 25.67 27.27
C PRO A 40 -13.54 24.44 26.56
N THR A 41 -14.28 23.60 25.86
CA THR A 41 -13.88 22.23 25.43
C THR A 41 -13.07 22.07 24.13
N ASP A 42 -11.73 22.11 24.25
CA ASP A 42 -10.71 21.57 23.30
C ASP A 42 -9.34 21.55 24.00
N ARG A 43 -9.19 22.46 24.97
CA ARG A 43 -8.12 22.50 25.96
C ARG A 43 -8.50 21.74 27.23
N ILE A 44 -7.47 21.40 27.99
CA ILE A 44 -7.57 20.95 29.38
C ILE A 44 -6.68 21.84 30.25
N ILE A 45 -6.97 21.91 31.54
CA ILE A 45 -6.07 22.49 32.54
C ILE A 45 -4.78 21.66 32.52
N GLY A 46 -3.67 22.25 32.06
CA GLY A 46 -2.35 21.65 32.05
C GLY A 46 -1.53 22.20 33.21
N ASP A 47 -0.55 23.03 32.83
CA ASP A 47 0.46 23.60 33.70
C ASP A 47 -0.15 24.49 34.79
N ILE A 48 0.22 24.24 36.05
CA ILE A 48 -0.11 25.10 37.19
C ILE A 48 0.98 26.15 37.32
N VAL A 49 0.86 27.23 36.53
CA VAL A 49 1.82 28.34 36.46
C VAL A 49 2.07 28.98 37.84
N PHE A 50 1.03 29.07 38.67
CA PHE A 50 1.15 29.52 40.06
C PHE A 50 0.04 28.91 40.92
N ALA A 51 0.35 28.50 42.14
CA ALA A 51 -0.63 28.43 43.22
C ALA A 51 0.01 28.72 44.57
N SER A 52 -0.70 29.50 45.40
CA SER A 52 -0.29 29.80 46.77
C SER A 52 -1.52 29.92 47.67
N PHE A 53 -1.52 29.16 48.77
CA PHE A 53 -2.39 29.36 49.91
C PHE A 53 -1.58 29.93 51.08
N GLY A 54 -2.03 31.05 51.63
CA GLY A 54 -1.27 31.83 52.62
C GLY A 54 -1.56 33.31 52.47
N THR A 55 -0.54 34.15 52.45
CA THR A 55 -0.65 35.60 52.20
C THR A 55 -0.02 36.01 50.85
N PRO A 56 -0.41 35.42 49.69
CA PRO A 56 0.17 35.76 48.40
C PRO A 56 -0.07 37.23 48.02
N THR A 57 0.81 37.79 47.20
CA THR A 57 0.76 39.18 46.76
C THR A 57 0.84 39.27 45.24
N GLY A 58 -0.06 40.03 44.61
CA GLY A 58 -0.13 40.18 43.15
C GLY A 58 -1.56 40.19 42.63
N GLU A 59 -1.72 40.14 41.31
CA GLU A 59 -3.01 40.06 40.61
C GLU A 59 -3.00 38.86 39.64
N PHE A 60 -4.15 38.55 39.02
CA PHE A 60 -4.22 37.41 38.10
C PHE A 60 -3.30 37.63 36.89
N LEU A 61 -2.48 36.60 36.58
CA LEU A 61 -1.33 36.59 35.67
C LEU A 61 0.00 37.13 36.22
N ASP A 62 0.04 37.70 37.44
CA ASP A 62 1.26 38.16 38.12
C ASP A 62 1.13 37.99 39.65
N PHE A 63 1.28 36.75 40.13
CA PHE A 63 1.23 36.41 41.56
C PHE A 63 2.63 36.05 42.12
N SER A 64 2.88 36.41 43.38
CA SER A 64 4.09 36.05 44.14
C SER A 64 3.75 35.44 45.51
N PRO A 65 4.56 34.48 46.02
CA PRO A 65 4.31 33.86 47.33
C PRO A 65 4.54 34.85 48.48
N GLY A 66 3.70 34.75 49.51
CA GLY A 66 3.79 35.58 50.72
C GLY A 66 4.85 35.15 51.71
N ALA A 67 5.06 35.98 52.74
CA ALA A 67 5.83 35.60 53.94
C ALA A 67 5.17 34.43 54.70
N CYS A 68 3.86 34.24 54.54
CA CYS A 68 3.16 32.99 54.78
C CYS A 68 2.76 32.37 53.42
N ASN A 69 3.16 31.13 53.19
CA ASN A 69 2.82 30.34 52.00
C ASN A 69 2.94 28.85 52.34
N GLU A 70 1.92 28.05 52.04
CA GLU A 70 2.01 26.59 52.07
C GLU A 70 2.83 26.08 50.86
N PRO A 71 3.98 25.41 51.05
CA PRO A 71 4.80 24.92 49.94
C PRO A 71 4.10 23.91 49.04
N THR A 72 3.13 23.14 49.55
CA THR A 72 2.41 22.13 48.76
C THR A 72 1.32 22.68 47.84
N SER A 73 1.00 23.99 47.91
CA SER A 73 -0.11 24.63 47.18
C SER A 73 -0.22 24.26 45.70
N ALA A 74 0.88 24.35 44.94
CA ALA A 74 0.89 24.05 43.51
C ALA A 74 0.69 22.55 43.19
N ALA A 75 1.30 21.66 43.97
CA ALA A 75 1.10 20.21 43.83
C ALA A 75 -0.35 19.82 44.16
N THR A 76 -0.96 20.43 45.17
CA THR A 76 -2.38 20.22 45.52
C THR A 76 -3.31 20.69 44.41
N VAL A 77 -3.08 21.88 43.82
CA VAL A 77 -3.87 22.34 42.67
C VAL A 77 -3.67 21.43 41.44
N ALA A 78 -2.45 21.01 41.13
CA ALA A 78 -2.18 20.12 40.00
C ALA A 78 -2.92 18.78 40.16
N THR A 79 -2.82 18.18 41.34
CA THR A 79 -3.50 16.91 41.68
C THR A 79 -5.03 17.02 41.58
N LEU A 80 -5.60 18.19 41.86
CA LEU A 80 -7.05 18.41 41.84
C LEU A 80 -7.61 18.86 40.48
N CYS A 81 -6.82 19.53 39.64
CA CYS A 81 -7.31 20.19 38.44
C CYS A 81 -6.64 19.80 37.11
N THR A 82 -5.37 19.37 37.10
CA THR A 82 -4.68 19.07 35.84
C THR A 82 -5.32 17.87 35.13
N GLY A 83 -5.34 17.92 33.80
CA GLY A 83 -6.02 16.95 32.92
C GLY A 83 -7.52 17.20 32.73
N GLN A 84 -8.13 18.12 33.48
CA GLN A 84 -9.58 18.37 33.43
C GLN A 84 -9.91 19.62 32.62
N ASN A 85 -11.04 19.59 31.92
CA ASN A 85 -11.56 20.77 31.25
C ASN A 85 -12.09 21.83 32.26
N SER A 86 -12.59 21.41 33.43
CA SER A 86 -13.03 22.30 34.50
C SER A 86 -12.77 21.70 35.88
N CYS A 87 -12.47 22.55 36.87
CA CYS A 87 -12.12 22.21 38.24
C CYS A 87 -12.67 23.25 39.24
N ASP A 88 -13.06 22.81 40.44
CA ASP A 88 -13.44 23.66 41.57
C ASP A 88 -12.41 23.52 42.71
N LEU A 89 -11.95 24.66 43.25
CA LEU A 89 -10.96 24.71 44.33
C LEU A 89 -11.54 25.41 45.56
N ASP A 90 -11.77 24.64 46.62
CA ASP A 90 -12.25 25.14 47.91
C ASP A 90 -11.09 25.64 48.79
N ALA A 91 -11.01 26.96 49.04
CA ALA A 91 -9.91 27.62 49.74
C ALA A 91 -9.97 27.47 51.26
N TYR A 92 -9.95 26.24 51.78
CA TYR A 92 -9.89 25.96 53.22
C TYR A 92 -8.54 25.38 53.66
N THR A 93 -8.19 25.66 54.91
CA THR A 93 -7.08 25.03 55.64
C THR A 93 -7.16 23.51 55.77
N GLY A 94 -8.35 22.92 55.55
CA GLY A 94 -8.53 21.47 55.43
C GLY A 94 -8.09 20.86 54.09
N VAL A 95 -7.87 21.69 53.06
CA VAL A 95 -7.41 21.28 51.71
C VAL A 95 -5.95 21.67 51.52
N PHE A 96 -5.56 22.86 51.96
CA PHE A 96 -4.25 23.47 51.73
C PHE A 96 -3.41 23.67 53.01
N GLY A 97 -3.76 23.03 54.12
CA GLY A 97 -3.06 23.22 55.41
C GLY A 97 -3.22 24.63 56.00
N ASP A 98 -2.62 24.89 57.15
CA ASP A 98 -2.64 26.22 57.80
C ASP A 98 -1.23 26.75 58.06
N PRO A 99 -0.58 27.38 57.06
CA PRO A 99 0.77 27.94 57.21
C PRO A 99 0.84 29.16 58.14
N CYS A 100 -0.29 29.80 58.48
CA CYS A 100 -0.35 30.94 59.41
C CYS A 100 -1.73 31.04 60.12
N PRO A 101 -1.91 30.37 61.28
CA PRO A 101 -3.21 30.32 61.98
C PRO A 101 -3.73 31.62 62.61
N ALA A 102 -3.02 32.74 62.43
CA ALA A 102 -3.37 34.05 62.98
C ALA A 102 -3.53 35.15 61.91
N GLU A 103 -3.27 34.83 60.64
CA GLU A 103 -3.37 35.76 59.51
C GLU A 103 -4.55 35.35 58.60
N GLU A 104 -5.15 36.33 57.92
CA GLU A 104 -6.18 36.10 56.91
C GLU A 104 -5.54 35.54 55.63
N LYS A 105 -5.96 34.35 55.19
CA LYS A 105 -5.35 33.66 54.05
C LYS A 105 -6.16 33.80 52.77
N TYR A 106 -5.48 33.63 51.64
CA TYR A 106 -6.02 33.69 50.29
C TYR A 106 -5.47 32.54 49.45
N LEU A 107 -6.27 32.06 48.49
CA LEU A 107 -5.89 31.08 47.47
C LEU A 107 -5.80 31.81 46.12
N SER A 108 -4.59 32.02 45.62
CA SER A 108 -4.34 32.58 44.29
C SER A 108 -3.81 31.51 43.35
N VAL A 109 -4.43 31.35 42.17
CA VAL A 109 -4.17 30.23 41.24
C VAL A 109 -4.15 30.66 39.77
N GLN A 110 -3.13 30.26 39.03
CA GLN A 110 -3.00 30.48 37.60
C GLN A 110 -2.66 29.17 36.92
N VAL A 111 -3.40 28.85 35.86
CA VAL A 111 -3.26 27.62 35.09
C VAL A 111 -3.27 27.92 33.60
N ASN A 112 -2.53 27.14 32.82
CA ASN A 112 -2.65 27.17 31.37
C ASN A 112 -3.73 26.18 30.92
N CYS A 113 -4.66 26.64 30.07
CA CYS A 113 -5.51 25.74 29.27
C CYS A 113 -4.71 25.32 28.03
N VAL A 114 -3.91 24.28 28.21
CA VAL A 114 -3.05 23.71 27.16
C VAL A 114 -3.89 22.91 26.17
N GLY A 115 -3.41 22.73 24.94
CA GLY A 115 -4.06 21.79 24.02
C GLY A 115 -4.06 20.41 24.66
N ALA A 116 -5.11 19.59 24.44
CA ALA A 116 -5.17 18.23 25.01
C ALA A 116 -3.99 17.32 24.61
N ASN A 117 -3.13 17.79 23.69
CA ASN A 117 -2.04 17.06 23.05
C ASN A 117 -0.63 17.68 23.29
N THR A 118 -0.48 18.81 24.00
CA THR A 118 0.85 19.42 24.28
C THR A 118 1.57 18.75 25.46
N VAL A 119 2.89 18.56 25.36
CA VAL A 119 3.74 17.89 26.37
C VAL A 119 4.99 18.69 26.71
N HIS A 120 5.57 18.46 27.89
CA HIS A 120 6.67 19.30 28.42
C HIS A 120 7.42 18.60 29.58
N ASP A 121 8.69 18.94 29.79
CA ASP A 121 9.49 18.48 30.94
C ASP A 121 10.66 19.44 31.26
N THR A 122 11.34 19.26 32.38
CA THR A 122 12.55 20.01 32.78
C THR A 122 13.48 19.19 33.68
N VAL A 123 14.70 18.92 33.20
CA VAL A 123 15.72 18.11 33.91
C VAL A 123 17.00 18.89 34.20
N GLN A 124 17.81 18.39 35.15
CA GLN A 124 19.08 19.00 35.56
C GLN A 124 20.26 18.47 34.74
N GLU A 125 21.32 19.27 34.64
CA GLU A 125 22.62 18.92 34.05
C GLU A 125 23.12 17.54 34.53
N GLY A 126 23.45 16.67 33.56
CA GLY A 126 23.82 15.27 33.80
C GLY A 126 22.65 14.27 33.90
N SER A 127 21.42 14.71 33.62
CA SER A 127 20.22 13.86 33.54
C SER A 127 19.72 13.75 32.09
N GLU A 128 18.84 12.78 31.83
CA GLU A 128 18.16 12.61 30.54
C GLU A 128 16.72 13.13 30.63
N LEU A 129 16.32 13.95 29.66
CA LEU A 129 14.97 14.44 29.44
C LEU A 129 14.19 13.38 28.65
N GLU A 130 12.98 13.04 29.09
CA GLU A 130 12.06 12.16 28.34
C GLU A 130 10.78 12.95 28.02
N LEU A 131 10.50 13.12 26.73
CA LEU A 131 9.23 13.69 26.26
C LEU A 131 8.47 12.59 25.53
N ALA A 132 7.26 12.28 25.97
CA ALA A 132 6.38 11.31 25.34
C ALA A 132 4.99 11.92 25.10
N CYS A 133 4.53 11.88 23.85
CA CYS A 133 3.17 12.24 23.48
C CYS A 133 2.16 11.17 23.94
N PRO A 134 0.86 11.52 24.07
CA PRO A 134 -0.20 10.54 24.20
C PRO A 134 -0.17 9.44 23.11
N ALA A 135 -0.75 8.27 23.40
CA ALA A 135 -0.71 7.14 22.48
C ALA A 135 -1.44 7.47 21.16
N GLY A 136 -0.70 7.56 20.05
CA GLY A 136 -1.21 7.94 18.73
C GLY A 136 -0.96 9.41 18.32
N SER A 137 -0.22 10.17 19.14
CA SER A 137 0.30 11.49 18.76
C SER A 137 1.83 11.51 18.65
N SER A 138 2.36 12.47 17.90
CA SER A 138 3.79 12.70 17.69
C SER A 138 4.12 14.17 17.83
N ILE A 139 5.36 14.48 18.22
CA ILE A 139 5.84 15.85 18.44
C ILE A 139 5.87 16.57 17.09
N THR A 140 4.94 17.49 16.85
CA THR A 140 4.84 18.26 15.62
C THR A 140 5.67 19.54 15.64
N SER A 141 5.93 20.11 16.82
CA SER A 141 6.85 21.24 16.96
C SER A 141 7.44 21.34 18.36
N ILE A 142 8.65 21.92 18.46
CA ILE A 142 9.21 22.37 19.73
C ILE A 142 8.80 23.83 19.93
N ILE A 143 7.92 24.08 20.90
CA ILE A 143 7.44 25.42 21.27
C ILE A 143 8.55 26.19 22.00
N PHE A 144 9.33 25.50 22.83
CA PHE A 144 10.43 26.07 23.59
C PHE A 144 11.48 24.99 23.91
N ALA A 145 12.77 25.33 23.81
CA ALA A 145 13.86 24.52 24.37
C ALA A 145 15.03 25.41 24.78
N SER A 146 15.55 25.22 25.99
CA SER A 146 16.71 25.97 26.52
C SER A 146 17.52 25.10 27.47
N TYR A 147 18.79 24.86 27.14
CA TYR A 147 19.82 24.32 28.04
C TYR A 147 20.65 25.47 28.62
N GLY A 148 20.69 25.60 29.95
CA GLY A 148 21.39 26.69 30.63
C GLY A 148 20.73 27.00 31.96
N THR A 149 20.15 28.19 32.09
CA THR A 149 19.47 28.66 33.32
C THR A 149 17.99 29.04 33.12
N PRO A 150 17.18 28.24 32.39
CA PRO A 150 15.77 28.52 32.17
C PRO A 150 14.97 28.51 33.49
N ASN A 151 13.84 29.22 33.50
CA ASN A 151 12.87 29.17 34.59
C ASN A 151 11.51 28.76 34.01
N ASN A 152 11.13 27.50 34.19
CA ASN A 152 10.11 26.83 33.37
C ASN A 152 10.45 26.99 31.87
N TYR A 153 9.48 27.36 31.03
CA TYR A 153 9.63 27.59 29.59
C TYR A 153 9.96 29.06 29.26
N VAL A 154 10.86 29.66 30.04
CA VAL A 154 11.35 31.03 29.85
C VAL A 154 12.88 31.02 29.84
N GLN A 155 13.45 31.62 28.79
CA GLN A 155 14.90 31.76 28.55
C GLN A 155 15.64 32.39 29.75
N GLY A 156 16.77 31.79 30.11
CA GLY A 156 17.62 32.21 31.23
C GLY A 156 18.59 33.35 30.89
N ALA A 157 19.37 33.76 31.89
CA ALA A 157 20.51 34.68 31.67
C ALA A 157 21.74 33.97 31.05
N CYS A 158 21.70 32.64 31.01
CA CYS A 158 22.60 31.73 30.30
C CYS A 158 21.75 30.71 29.54
N GLU A 159 22.08 30.49 28.26
CA GLU A 159 21.45 29.54 27.35
C GLU A 159 22.46 29.12 26.26
N ALA A 160 22.44 27.85 25.84
CA ALA A 160 23.13 27.38 24.64
C ALA A 160 22.30 27.70 23.39
N VAL A 161 22.88 28.44 22.44
CA VAL A 161 22.17 28.89 21.21
C VAL A 161 21.63 27.71 20.37
N THR A 162 22.27 26.55 20.48
CA THR A 162 21.89 25.28 19.83
C THR A 162 20.71 24.57 20.49
N SER A 163 20.19 25.03 21.63
CA SER A 163 19.16 24.31 22.42
C SER A 163 17.92 23.96 21.61
N LEU A 164 17.42 24.90 20.81
CA LEU A 164 16.23 24.69 19.99
C LEU A 164 16.51 23.81 18.78
N GLU A 165 17.67 23.94 18.16
CA GLU A 165 18.08 23.17 16.98
C GLU A 165 18.25 21.69 17.32
N VAL A 166 19.06 21.38 18.34
CA VAL A 166 19.36 20.02 18.80
C VAL A 166 18.10 19.29 19.30
N VAL A 167 17.24 19.97 20.05
CA VAL A 167 15.98 19.37 20.54
C VAL A 167 14.96 19.21 19.41
N THR A 168 14.94 20.11 18.42
CA THR A 168 14.07 19.95 17.24
C THR A 168 14.48 18.73 16.42
N GLU A 169 15.77 18.60 16.11
CA GLU A 169 16.34 17.46 15.37
C GLU A 169 16.16 16.12 16.12
N SER A 170 16.26 16.14 17.46
CA SER A 170 16.14 14.93 18.29
C SER A 170 14.70 14.47 18.55
N CYS A 171 13.69 15.33 18.36
CA CYS A 171 12.33 15.06 18.85
C CYS A 171 11.20 15.23 17.83
N VAL A 172 11.30 16.15 16.86
CA VAL A 172 10.17 16.40 15.94
C VAL A 172 9.94 15.19 15.03
N GLY A 173 8.67 14.81 14.86
CA GLY A 173 8.22 13.62 14.15
C GLY A 173 8.07 12.38 15.02
N GLN A 174 8.70 12.30 16.20
CA GLN A 174 8.67 11.11 17.04
C GLN A 174 7.48 11.11 18.04
N PRO A 175 6.95 9.94 18.41
CA PRO A 175 5.96 9.82 19.49
C PRO A 175 6.57 10.03 20.88
N SER A 176 7.87 9.77 21.02
CA SER A 176 8.65 10.03 22.22
C SER A 176 10.12 10.25 21.87
N CYS A 177 10.82 11.12 22.58
CA CYS A 177 12.26 11.34 22.41
C CYS A 177 13.00 11.41 23.76
N HIS A 178 14.30 11.10 23.72
CA HIS A 178 15.22 11.19 24.85
C HIS A 178 16.36 12.15 24.53
N VAL A 179 16.66 13.10 25.42
CA VAL A 179 17.72 14.09 25.23
C VAL A 179 18.55 14.25 26.51
N THR A 180 19.81 13.81 26.47
CA THR A 180 20.74 14.00 27.59
C THR A 180 21.12 15.48 27.76
N ALA A 181 20.86 16.05 28.94
CA ALA A 181 21.18 17.43 29.29
C ALA A 181 22.65 17.56 29.71
N SER A 182 23.57 17.63 28.74
CA SER A 182 25.01 17.76 29.00
C SER A 182 25.75 18.72 28.06
N ASP A 183 26.94 19.13 28.50
CA ASP A 183 27.83 20.03 27.76
C ASP A 183 28.45 19.36 26.51
N ASP A 184 28.44 18.02 26.44
CA ASP A 184 28.83 17.28 25.25
C ASP A 184 27.75 17.34 24.14
N VAL A 185 26.48 17.54 24.51
CA VAL A 185 25.33 17.62 23.59
C VAL A 185 25.07 19.07 23.16
N PHE A 186 25.08 20.01 24.10
CA PHE A 186 24.71 21.41 23.84
C PHE A 186 25.90 22.40 23.80
N GLY A 187 27.09 21.97 24.24
CA GLY A 187 28.16 22.90 24.66
C GLY A 187 27.90 23.48 26.05
N ASP A 188 28.92 24.10 26.66
CA ASP A 188 28.79 24.78 27.96
C ASP A 188 28.56 26.30 27.78
N PRO A 189 27.32 26.80 27.92
CA PRO A 189 27.02 28.23 27.76
C PRO A 189 27.45 29.11 28.95
N CYS A 190 27.74 28.54 30.12
CA CYS A 190 28.15 29.33 31.29
C CYS A 190 29.04 28.56 32.30
N PRO A 191 30.34 28.37 31.97
CA PRO A 191 31.26 27.56 32.77
C PRO A 191 31.27 27.85 34.27
N GLY A 192 31.05 26.79 35.06
CA GLY A 192 30.96 26.83 36.52
C GLY A 192 29.60 27.24 37.09
N THR A 193 28.59 27.43 36.23
CA THR A 193 27.17 27.51 36.63
C THR A 193 26.55 26.13 36.50
N PHE A 194 25.67 25.74 37.42
CA PHE A 194 24.89 24.51 37.30
C PHE A 194 23.67 24.75 36.41
N LYS A 195 23.41 23.84 35.47
CA LYS A 195 22.49 24.05 34.35
C LYS A 195 21.27 23.11 34.39
N SER A 196 20.27 23.42 33.57
CA SER A 196 19.09 22.59 33.33
C SER A 196 18.60 22.71 31.89
N LEU A 197 17.95 21.66 31.40
CA LEU A 197 17.26 21.61 30.11
C LEU A 197 15.75 21.69 30.36
N SER A 198 15.11 22.77 29.89
CA SER A 198 13.64 22.90 29.87
C SER A 198 13.13 22.80 28.45
N VAL A 199 12.10 21.98 28.19
CA VAL A 199 11.49 21.82 26.85
C VAL A 199 9.97 21.77 26.94
N GLN A 200 9.31 22.43 25.99
CA GLN A 200 7.87 22.33 25.73
C GLN A 200 7.64 22.02 24.25
N ALA A 201 6.77 21.06 23.98
CA ALA A 201 6.48 20.51 22.67
C ALA A 201 4.97 20.48 22.39
N GLU A 202 4.60 20.77 21.14
CA GLU A 202 3.28 20.44 20.63
C GLU A 202 3.31 19.03 20.06
N CYS A 203 2.36 18.18 20.48
CA CYS A 203 1.92 17.08 19.65
C CYS A 203 0.58 17.48 19.01
N SER A 204 0.34 17.10 17.76
CA SER A 204 -1.03 16.94 17.26
C SER A 204 -1.44 15.48 17.44
N ALA A 205 -2.71 15.12 17.18
CA ALA A 205 -2.96 13.75 16.68
C ALA A 205 -2.05 13.57 15.47
N GLY A 206 -1.13 12.61 15.52
CA GLY A 206 0.04 12.64 14.64
C GLY A 206 -0.38 12.58 13.18
N LEU A 207 0.20 13.43 12.34
CA LEU A 207 0.36 13.04 10.94
C LEU A 207 1.08 11.68 10.99
N ALA A 208 0.47 10.64 10.41
CA ALA A 208 0.97 9.27 10.55
C ALA A 208 2.48 9.25 10.20
N PRO A 209 3.36 8.62 11.00
CA PRO A 209 4.80 8.73 10.77
C PRO A 209 5.16 8.33 9.33
N GLY A 210 6.09 9.08 8.73
CA GLY A 210 6.21 9.11 7.28
C GLY A 210 5.18 10.01 6.58
N ILE A 211 4.58 11.01 7.23
CA ILE A 211 3.82 12.08 6.55
C ILE A 211 4.53 13.41 6.80
N ILE A 212 4.95 14.07 5.72
CA ILE A 212 5.62 15.38 5.74
C ILE A 212 4.73 16.45 5.12
N GLN A 213 4.83 17.68 5.63
CA GLN A 213 4.10 18.84 5.12
C GLN A 213 5.06 20.03 4.94
N ALA A 214 4.88 20.79 3.87
CA ALA A 214 5.70 21.95 3.57
C ALA A 214 4.90 23.04 2.82
N THR A 215 5.23 24.30 3.11
CA THR A 215 4.60 25.47 2.48
C THR A 215 5.65 26.46 2.00
N ALA A 216 5.44 27.06 0.82
CA ALA A 216 6.24 28.18 0.32
C ALA A 216 5.35 29.28 -0.28
N THR A 217 5.77 30.54 -0.12
CA THR A 217 5.12 31.71 -0.72
C THR A 217 5.53 31.89 -2.19
N ASP A 218 4.74 32.65 -2.95
CA ASP A 218 5.05 33.04 -4.34
C ASP A 218 6.50 33.54 -4.49
N GLY A 219 7.27 32.89 -5.39
CA GLY A 219 8.68 33.15 -5.64
C GLY A 219 9.69 32.40 -4.75
N ASN A 220 9.25 31.60 -3.77
CA ASN A 220 10.07 30.66 -3.01
C ASN A 220 9.80 29.22 -3.44
N ALA A 221 10.64 28.27 -3.03
CA ALA A 221 10.44 26.85 -3.32
C ALA A 221 9.97 26.06 -2.10
N VAL A 222 8.99 25.17 -2.29
CA VAL A 222 8.75 24.05 -1.36
C VAL A 222 9.94 23.12 -1.43
N VAL A 223 10.34 22.58 -0.29
CA VAL A 223 11.33 21.51 -0.16
C VAL A 223 10.67 20.39 0.62
N LEU A 224 10.76 19.16 0.10
CA LEU A 224 10.35 17.95 0.79
C LEU A 224 11.60 17.07 0.94
N SER A 225 11.82 16.55 2.13
CA SER A 225 12.88 15.58 2.42
C SER A 225 12.31 14.51 3.33
N CYS A 226 12.55 13.25 2.99
CA CYS A 226 12.26 12.11 3.84
C CYS A 226 13.48 11.77 4.74
N PRO A 227 13.28 10.94 5.78
CA PRO A 227 14.37 10.33 6.54
C PRO A 227 15.31 9.45 5.70
N GLN A 228 16.40 8.98 6.30
CA GLN A 228 17.40 8.15 5.62
C GLN A 228 16.86 6.73 5.37
N GLY A 229 16.61 6.40 4.10
CA GLY A 229 16.05 5.12 3.63
C GLY A 229 14.74 5.35 2.87
N GLU A 230 13.90 6.21 3.42
CA GLU A 230 12.57 6.54 2.90
C GLU A 230 12.58 7.36 1.60
N THR A 231 11.52 7.21 0.80
CA THR A 231 11.23 8.04 -0.37
C THR A 231 9.79 8.55 -0.35
N ILE A 232 9.53 9.66 -1.04
CA ILE A 232 8.18 10.22 -1.20
C ILE A 232 7.32 9.23 -2.01
N SER A 233 6.50 8.44 -1.34
CA SER A 233 5.64 7.41 -1.92
C SER A 233 4.29 7.95 -2.38
N ASN A 234 3.80 9.08 -1.82
CA ASN A 234 2.56 9.73 -2.24
C ASN A 234 2.59 11.27 -2.07
N ILE A 235 1.77 11.99 -2.82
CA ILE A 235 1.38 13.38 -2.53
C ILE A 235 -0.09 13.37 -2.12
N GLY A 236 -0.37 13.46 -0.81
CA GLY A 236 -1.74 13.46 -0.28
C GLY A 236 -2.52 14.73 -0.62
N PHE A 237 -1.81 15.86 -0.83
CA PHE A 237 -2.39 17.14 -1.20
C PHE A 237 -1.32 18.07 -1.79
N ALA A 238 -1.67 18.84 -2.83
CA ALA A 238 -0.95 20.07 -3.14
C ALA A 238 -1.86 21.14 -3.76
N SER A 239 -1.74 22.39 -3.31
CA SER A 239 -2.52 23.53 -3.81
C SER A 239 -1.63 24.77 -3.90
N TYR A 240 -1.53 25.37 -5.09
CA TYR A 240 -0.92 26.68 -5.32
C TYR A 240 -2.02 27.73 -5.52
N GLY A 241 -2.13 28.67 -4.58
CA GLY A 241 -3.22 29.62 -4.56
C GLY A 241 -3.36 30.27 -3.19
N THR A 242 -4.54 30.20 -2.57
CA THR A 242 -4.74 30.63 -1.17
C THR A 242 -5.24 29.50 -0.25
N PRO A 243 -4.58 28.32 -0.21
CA PRO A 243 -4.90 27.26 0.74
C PRO A 243 -4.69 27.72 2.19
N THR A 244 -5.50 27.18 3.11
CA THR A 244 -5.43 27.50 4.55
C THR A 244 -4.99 26.31 5.41
N ASN A 245 -4.90 25.11 4.83
CA ASN A 245 -4.46 23.87 5.46
C ASN A 245 -3.71 23.01 4.42
N TYR A 246 -3.64 21.70 4.66
CA TYR A 246 -2.98 20.71 3.82
C TYR A 246 -3.92 19.60 3.33
N GLU A 247 -5.24 19.86 3.29
CA GLU A 247 -6.27 18.87 2.94
C GLU A 247 -7.38 19.42 2.03
N SER A 248 -7.50 20.75 1.93
CA SER A 248 -8.54 21.40 1.12
C SER A 248 -7.99 22.62 0.38
N SER A 249 -8.16 22.66 -0.94
CA SER A 249 -7.84 23.83 -1.74
C SER A 249 -8.91 24.92 -1.58
N SER A 250 -8.59 26.15 -2.00
CA SER A 250 -9.47 27.31 -1.80
C SER A 250 -10.09 27.78 -3.12
N TRP A 251 -10.90 28.84 -3.05
CA TRP A 251 -11.47 29.49 -4.24
C TRP A 251 -10.42 29.98 -5.25
N CYS A 252 -9.18 30.19 -4.80
CA CYS A 252 -8.02 30.35 -5.66
C CYS A 252 -7.09 29.17 -5.45
N ASP A 253 -6.98 28.36 -6.49
CA ASP A 253 -6.16 27.15 -6.58
C ASP A 253 -5.81 26.90 -8.06
N ALA A 254 -4.58 26.49 -8.34
CA ALA A 254 -4.17 26.08 -9.69
C ALA A 254 -4.52 24.59 -9.88
N PRO A 255 -5.42 24.22 -10.83
CA PRO A 255 -5.89 22.82 -10.97
C PRO A 255 -4.83 21.78 -11.36
N SER A 256 -3.60 22.22 -11.65
CA SER A 256 -2.45 21.35 -11.92
C SER A 256 -1.55 21.11 -10.70
N SER A 257 -1.82 21.74 -9.54
CA SER A 257 -0.92 21.77 -8.37
C SER A 257 -0.45 20.38 -7.95
N GLU A 258 -1.39 19.49 -7.63
CA GLU A 258 -1.15 18.08 -7.29
C GLU A 258 -0.34 17.35 -8.37
N THR A 259 -0.77 17.43 -9.64
CA THR A 259 -0.11 16.73 -10.76
C THR A 259 1.32 17.20 -11.01
N VAL A 260 1.62 18.49 -10.81
CA VAL A 260 2.96 19.07 -11.00
C VAL A 260 3.89 18.71 -9.84
N VAL A 261 3.39 18.75 -8.60
CA VAL A 261 4.16 18.35 -7.42
C VAL A 261 4.41 16.83 -7.42
N ALA A 262 3.40 16.01 -7.73
CA ALA A 262 3.54 14.55 -7.84
C ALA A 262 4.60 14.16 -8.88
N ALA A 263 4.53 14.72 -10.10
CA ALA A 263 5.53 14.48 -11.14
C ALA A 263 6.94 15.00 -10.81
N ALA A 264 7.06 15.98 -9.89
CA ALA A 264 8.33 16.50 -9.43
C ALA A 264 8.94 15.70 -8.25
N CYS A 265 8.12 15.04 -7.42
CA CYS A 265 8.53 14.59 -6.09
C CYS A 265 8.43 13.09 -5.83
N ILE A 266 7.47 12.36 -6.41
CA ILE A 266 7.27 10.94 -6.10
C ILE A 266 8.49 10.10 -6.51
N GLY A 267 8.84 9.11 -5.69
CA GLY A 267 9.98 8.20 -5.88
C GLY A 267 11.34 8.82 -5.54
N LYS A 268 11.39 9.85 -4.68
CA LYS A 268 12.62 10.54 -4.27
C LYS A 268 12.66 10.74 -2.76
N SER A 269 13.81 10.56 -2.13
CA SER A 269 14.05 10.98 -0.74
C SER A 269 14.13 12.50 -0.56
N TYR A 270 14.33 13.25 -1.65
CA TYR A 270 14.36 14.71 -1.65
C TYR A 270 13.76 15.28 -2.94
N CYS A 271 12.92 16.32 -2.83
CA CYS A 271 12.49 17.14 -3.96
C CYS A 271 12.39 18.62 -3.61
N SER A 272 12.33 19.48 -4.62
CA SER A 272 11.98 20.89 -4.45
C SER A 272 11.18 21.39 -5.65
N VAL A 273 10.17 22.22 -5.39
CA VAL A 273 9.24 22.75 -6.38
C VAL A 273 9.07 24.26 -6.15
N GLU A 274 9.38 25.06 -7.18
CA GLU A 274 9.23 26.52 -7.12
C GLU A 274 7.74 26.91 -7.13
N ALA A 275 7.27 27.56 -6.05
CA ALA A 275 5.93 28.09 -5.95
C ALA A 275 5.82 29.40 -6.74
N SER A 276 5.67 29.32 -8.07
CA SER A 276 5.56 30.51 -8.91
C SER A 276 4.55 30.39 -10.04
N THR A 277 4.07 31.55 -10.51
CA THR A 277 3.12 31.65 -11.62
C THR A 277 3.68 31.15 -12.96
N SER A 278 5.00 30.96 -13.07
CA SER A 278 5.65 30.28 -14.20
C SER A 278 5.51 28.76 -14.17
N VAL A 279 5.33 28.15 -12.99
CA VAL A 279 5.22 26.70 -12.79
C VAL A 279 3.75 26.26 -12.80
N PHE A 280 2.88 27.00 -12.11
CA PHE A 280 1.47 26.64 -11.89
C PHE A 280 0.46 27.50 -12.68
N GLY A 281 0.92 28.56 -13.36
CA GLY A 281 0.05 29.63 -13.86
C GLY A 281 -0.38 30.59 -12.74
N ASP A 282 -1.18 31.61 -13.07
CA ASP A 282 -1.79 32.49 -12.06
C ASP A 282 -3.30 32.18 -11.89
N PRO A 283 -3.69 31.44 -10.83
CA PRO A 283 -5.10 31.16 -10.54
C PRO A 283 -5.86 32.35 -9.96
N CYS A 284 -5.19 33.37 -9.40
CA CYS A 284 -5.82 34.59 -8.93
C CYS A 284 -4.87 35.81 -9.04
N PRO A 285 -5.03 36.63 -10.10
CA PRO A 285 -4.31 37.88 -10.27
C PRO A 285 -4.47 38.84 -9.08
N ASP A 286 -3.47 39.69 -8.88
CA ASP A 286 -3.37 40.69 -7.80
C ASP A 286 -3.52 40.14 -6.37
N THR A 287 -3.54 38.82 -6.20
CA THR A 287 -3.66 38.10 -4.93
C THR A 287 -2.34 37.38 -4.62
N ALA A 288 -1.86 37.50 -3.37
CA ALA A 288 -0.68 36.79 -2.90
C ALA A 288 -0.97 35.29 -2.79
N LYS A 289 -0.04 34.45 -3.26
CA LYS A 289 -0.22 33.01 -3.40
C LYS A 289 0.83 32.22 -2.60
N ASN A 290 0.43 31.04 -2.13
CA ASN A 290 1.28 30.04 -1.49
C ASN A 290 1.08 28.68 -2.16
N LEU A 291 2.13 27.85 -2.21
CA LEU A 291 2.04 26.42 -2.44
C LEU A 291 2.06 25.71 -1.07
N ASN A 292 0.97 25.03 -0.71
CA ASN A 292 0.93 24.10 0.42
C ASN A 292 0.99 22.66 -0.13
N VAL A 293 1.78 21.78 0.49
CA VAL A 293 1.93 20.37 0.10
C VAL A 293 1.89 19.45 1.32
N GLN A 294 1.18 18.34 1.22
CA GLN A 294 1.32 17.14 2.06
C GLN A 294 1.84 16.00 1.21
N ALA A 295 2.85 15.29 1.71
CA ALA A 295 3.43 14.12 1.07
C ALA A 295 3.60 12.98 2.09
N GLN A 296 3.62 11.75 1.59
CA GLN A 296 3.94 10.57 2.37
C GLN A 296 5.35 10.12 2.00
N CYS A 297 6.18 9.91 3.02
CA CYS A 297 7.40 9.15 2.99
C CYS A 297 7.12 7.73 3.48
N SER A 298 7.85 6.77 2.93
CA SER A 298 7.97 5.42 3.48
C SER A 298 9.24 4.79 2.90
N ASP A 299 9.70 3.70 3.51
CA ASP A 299 10.59 2.79 2.77
C ASP A 299 9.93 2.39 1.46
N ALA A 300 10.70 2.40 0.38
CA ALA A 300 10.17 2.19 -0.98
C ALA A 300 9.59 0.78 -1.17
N ASN A 301 9.96 -0.14 -0.28
CA ASN A 301 9.62 -1.55 -0.27
C ASN A 301 8.36 -1.88 0.57
N TRP A 302 7.91 -1.01 1.46
CA TRP A 302 6.84 -1.40 2.42
C TRP A 302 5.44 -1.32 1.81
N ILE A 303 4.63 -2.36 2.06
CA ILE A 303 3.19 -2.38 1.84
C ILE A 303 2.44 -2.75 3.12
N GLY A 304 1.14 -2.49 3.15
CA GLY A 304 0.33 -2.85 4.30
C GLY A 304 -1.03 -2.18 4.31
N GLY A 305 -1.70 -2.29 5.44
CA GLY A 305 -3.03 -1.72 5.63
C GLY A 305 -3.72 -2.29 6.87
N SER A 306 -5.00 -1.97 7.01
CA SER A 306 -5.82 -2.54 8.08
C SER A 306 -7.29 -2.60 7.71
N VAL A 307 -7.95 -3.67 8.15
CA VAL A 307 -9.38 -3.90 7.96
C VAL A 307 -10.03 -4.32 9.29
N ALA A 308 -11.31 -4.03 9.45
CA ALA A 308 -12.08 -4.46 10.62
C ALA A 308 -12.29 -6.00 10.63
N GLU A 309 -12.58 -6.54 11.82
CA GLU A 309 -12.95 -7.94 11.98
C GLU A 309 -14.12 -8.34 11.05
N GLY A 310 -13.94 -9.44 10.31
CA GLY A 310 -14.87 -9.91 9.28
C GLY A 310 -14.62 -9.40 7.86
N ALA A 311 -13.63 -8.54 7.64
CA ALA A 311 -13.18 -8.11 6.31
C ALA A 311 -11.81 -8.71 5.93
N SER A 312 -11.46 -8.63 4.65
CA SER A 312 -10.22 -9.19 4.08
C SER A 312 -9.23 -8.10 3.71
N LEU A 313 -7.99 -8.16 4.24
CA LEU A 313 -6.89 -7.28 3.88
C LEU A 313 -6.14 -7.88 2.69
N ALA A 314 -6.27 -7.28 1.51
CA ALA A 314 -5.43 -7.60 0.36
C ALA A 314 -4.11 -6.83 0.46
N LEU A 315 -2.99 -7.54 0.28
CA LEU A 315 -1.66 -6.96 0.18
C LEU A 315 -1.11 -7.32 -1.20
N ALA A 316 -0.56 -6.35 -1.92
CA ALA A 316 0.04 -6.54 -3.24
C ALA A 316 1.27 -5.66 -3.41
N CYS A 317 2.39 -6.27 -3.76
CA CYS A 317 3.65 -5.61 -4.05
C CYS A 317 3.65 -4.98 -5.45
N PRO A 318 4.56 -4.03 -5.71
CA PRO A 318 4.93 -3.62 -7.06
C PRO A 318 5.23 -4.82 -7.98
N ALA A 319 5.11 -4.60 -9.29
CA ALA A 319 5.36 -5.65 -10.28
C ALA A 319 6.80 -6.18 -10.16
N ASN A 320 6.95 -7.51 -10.21
CA ASN A 320 8.21 -8.24 -9.98
C ASN A 320 8.78 -8.17 -8.55
N GLN A 321 7.98 -7.79 -7.54
CA GLN A 321 8.35 -7.88 -6.13
C GLN A 321 7.50 -8.92 -5.37
N ASN A 322 8.04 -9.55 -4.33
CA ASN A 322 7.35 -10.50 -3.44
C ASN A 322 7.39 -9.99 -2.00
N ILE A 323 6.35 -10.31 -1.22
CA ILE A 323 6.38 -10.15 0.24
C ILE A 323 7.44 -11.10 0.80
N VAL A 324 8.45 -10.58 1.50
CA VAL A 324 9.54 -11.39 2.10
C VAL A 324 9.47 -11.45 3.62
N SER A 325 8.89 -10.43 4.26
CA SER A 325 8.75 -10.33 5.71
C SER A 325 7.35 -9.84 6.11
N ILE A 326 7.06 -9.92 7.40
CA ILE A 326 5.92 -9.26 8.04
C ILE A 326 6.45 -8.51 9.25
N GLU A 327 6.88 -7.26 9.01
CA GLU A 327 7.40 -6.35 10.04
C GLU A 327 6.41 -6.13 11.19
N TYR A 328 5.11 -6.16 10.86
CA TYR A 328 4.06 -6.07 11.84
C TYR A 328 2.83 -6.85 11.39
N ALA A 329 2.25 -7.65 12.29
CA ALA A 329 0.84 -7.98 12.19
C ALA A 329 0.22 -8.06 13.57
N SER A 330 -0.99 -7.50 13.71
CA SER A 330 -1.84 -7.66 14.88
C SER A 330 -3.28 -7.87 14.46
N TYR A 331 -3.88 -8.96 14.92
CA TYR A 331 -5.31 -9.17 14.98
C TYR A 331 -5.78 -8.97 16.42
N GLY A 332 -6.46 -7.86 16.67
CA GLY A 332 -6.74 -7.41 18.04
C GLY A 332 -7.30 -6.00 18.05
N THR A 333 -6.80 -5.15 18.95
CA THR A 333 -7.08 -3.71 18.95
C THR A 333 -5.83 -2.85 18.69
N PRO A 334 -5.03 -3.10 17.62
CA PRO A 334 -3.85 -2.30 17.32
C PRO A 334 -4.23 -0.85 17.01
N ALA A 335 -3.49 0.09 17.60
CA ALA A 335 -3.67 1.52 17.35
C ALA A 335 -2.81 1.99 16.16
N GLY A 336 -3.14 3.16 15.61
CA GLY A 336 -2.42 3.74 14.47
C GLY A 336 -2.96 3.32 13.09
N THR A 337 -2.25 3.79 12.07
CA THR A 337 -2.56 3.71 10.63
C THR A 337 -1.28 3.43 9.84
N TYR A 338 -1.39 2.60 8.81
CA TYR A 338 -0.27 2.23 7.92
C TYR A 338 0.57 3.45 7.46
N PRO A 339 1.91 3.42 7.51
CA PRO A 339 2.79 2.29 7.85
C PRO A 339 3.12 2.14 9.35
N ASN A 340 2.28 2.65 10.26
CA ASN A 340 2.57 2.68 11.69
C ASN A 340 1.43 2.10 12.53
N PHE A 341 1.63 0.89 13.02
CA PHE A 341 0.72 0.23 13.94
C PHE A 341 1.44 -0.11 15.24
N VAL A 342 0.72 -0.02 16.37
CA VAL A 342 1.23 -0.46 17.67
C VAL A 342 0.25 -1.42 18.33
N SER A 343 0.77 -2.56 18.79
CA SER A 343 -0.02 -3.58 19.49
C SER A 343 -0.49 -3.05 20.84
N THR A 344 -1.69 -3.46 21.24
CA THR A 344 -2.28 -3.08 22.53
C THR A 344 -2.54 -4.32 23.39
N TRP A 345 -3.22 -4.16 24.52
CA TRP A 345 -3.50 -5.25 25.47
C TRP A 345 -4.30 -6.41 24.85
N CYS A 346 -5.03 -6.18 23.76
CA CYS A 346 -5.54 -7.23 22.90
C CYS A 346 -4.73 -7.26 21.60
N ASP A 347 -3.90 -8.29 21.49
CA ASP A 347 -3.17 -8.67 20.30
C ASP A 347 -3.09 -10.21 20.27
N ALA A 348 -3.42 -10.82 19.12
CA ALA A 348 -3.35 -12.27 18.98
C ALA A 348 -1.87 -12.72 18.84
N PRO A 349 -1.36 -13.60 19.72
CA PRO A 349 0.06 -13.97 19.73
C PRO A 349 0.52 -14.77 18.50
N ASP A 350 -0.42 -15.18 17.64
CA ASP A 350 -0.16 -15.84 16.36
C ASP A 350 -0.25 -14.89 15.15
N SER A 351 -0.58 -13.59 15.34
CA SER A 351 -0.80 -12.61 14.26
C SER A 351 0.32 -12.59 13.21
N ALA A 352 1.56 -12.33 13.65
CA ALA A 352 2.73 -12.30 12.78
C ALA A 352 3.00 -13.65 12.10
N THR A 353 2.88 -14.76 12.85
CA THR A 353 3.16 -16.11 12.32
C THR A 353 2.13 -16.56 11.27
N GLN A 354 0.86 -16.24 11.47
CA GLN A 354 -0.23 -16.57 10.53
C GLN A 354 -0.15 -15.68 9.28
N ALA A 355 0.07 -14.37 9.45
CA ALA A 355 0.27 -13.45 8.33
C ALA A 355 1.49 -13.86 7.48
N ALA A 356 2.61 -14.18 8.13
CA ALA A 356 3.82 -14.67 7.47
C ALA A 356 3.56 -15.96 6.66
N ALA A 357 2.86 -16.94 7.26
CA ALA A 357 2.55 -18.21 6.62
C ALA A 357 1.57 -18.13 5.43
N ILE A 358 0.86 -17.00 5.27
CA ILE A 358 -0.10 -16.77 4.18
C ILE A 358 0.47 -15.84 3.10
N CYS A 359 1.39 -14.94 3.46
CA CYS A 359 1.85 -13.87 2.56
C CYS A 359 3.30 -13.99 2.07
N ILE A 360 4.22 -14.54 2.87
CA ILE A 360 5.65 -14.56 2.48
C ILE A 360 5.85 -15.49 1.27
N GLY A 361 6.62 -15.01 0.29
CA GLY A 361 6.87 -15.68 -0.99
C GLY A 361 5.83 -15.37 -2.08
N HIS A 362 4.90 -14.43 -1.85
CA HIS A 362 3.86 -14.05 -2.81
C HIS A 362 3.94 -12.57 -3.18
N ASN A 363 3.78 -12.25 -4.47
CA ASN A 363 3.61 -10.87 -4.96
C ASN A 363 2.31 -10.24 -4.44
N ALA A 364 1.26 -11.05 -4.21
CA ALA A 364 0.04 -10.59 -3.56
C ALA A 364 -0.58 -11.72 -2.72
N CYS A 365 -1.15 -11.35 -1.57
CA CYS A 365 -1.86 -12.24 -0.66
C CYS A 365 -3.18 -11.60 -0.20
N THR A 366 -3.99 -12.35 0.56
CA THR A 366 -5.20 -11.82 1.21
C THR A 366 -5.37 -12.47 2.56
N LEU A 367 -5.55 -11.64 3.59
CA LEU A 367 -5.68 -12.05 4.99
C LEU A 367 -7.08 -11.73 5.51
N ASP A 368 -7.87 -12.77 5.80
CA ASP A 368 -9.20 -12.58 6.39
C ASP A 368 -9.09 -12.28 7.89
N ALA A 369 -9.56 -11.11 8.32
CA ALA A 369 -9.49 -10.64 9.69
C ALA A 369 -10.54 -11.33 10.60
N ASN A 370 -10.39 -12.63 10.85
CA ASN A 370 -11.36 -13.39 11.65
C ASN A 370 -10.71 -14.41 12.60
N SER A 371 -11.46 -14.77 13.65
CA SER A 371 -11.04 -15.67 14.73
C SER A 371 -10.94 -17.16 14.32
N GLY A 372 -11.08 -17.47 13.03
CA GLY A 372 -10.80 -18.77 12.42
C GLY A 372 -9.46 -18.80 11.68
N VAL A 373 -8.88 -17.65 11.36
CA VAL A 373 -7.49 -17.51 10.88
C VAL A 373 -6.57 -17.25 12.08
N PHE A 374 -6.85 -16.21 12.86
CA PHE A 374 -6.05 -15.77 14.00
C PHE A 374 -6.73 -16.13 15.33
N THR A 375 -6.00 -16.23 16.44
CA THR A 375 -6.63 -16.51 17.75
C THR A 375 -7.39 -15.31 18.33
N ASP A 376 -8.54 -15.54 18.97
CA ASP A 376 -9.28 -14.46 19.66
C ASP A 376 -8.67 -14.16 21.04
N ALA A 377 -7.78 -13.17 21.09
CA ALA A 377 -7.17 -12.70 22.34
C ALA A 377 -8.13 -11.89 23.24
N CYS A 378 -9.25 -11.36 22.71
CA CYS A 378 -10.22 -10.58 23.48
C CYS A 378 -11.68 -10.87 23.07
N PRO A 379 -12.25 -12.00 23.52
CA PRO A 379 -13.64 -12.35 23.22
C PRO A 379 -14.66 -11.29 23.62
N GLY A 380 -15.47 -10.85 22.65
CA GLY A 380 -16.49 -9.82 22.82
C GLY A 380 -16.00 -8.37 22.62
N VAL A 381 -14.70 -8.17 22.33
CA VAL A 381 -14.18 -6.89 21.82
C VAL A 381 -14.12 -6.97 20.29
N ALA A 382 -14.53 -5.90 19.61
CA ALA A 382 -14.44 -5.78 18.17
C ALA A 382 -12.97 -5.59 17.75
N LYS A 383 -12.46 -6.52 16.95
CA LYS A 383 -11.06 -6.54 16.51
C LYS A 383 -10.88 -5.87 15.15
N ARG A 384 -9.63 -5.67 14.78
CA ARG A 384 -9.15 -5.32 13.43
C ARG A 384 -7.89 -6.12 13.16
N LEU A 385 -7.63 -6.43 11.89
CA LEU A 385 -6.32 -6.87 11.43
C LEU A 385 -5.57 -5.64 10.93
N SER A 386 -4.33 -5.46 11.38
CA SER A 386 -3.40 -4.44 10.88
C SER A 386 -2.08 -5.12 10.52
N VAL A 387 -1.55 -4.87 9.32
CA VAL A 387 -0.34 -5.53 8.81
C VAL A 387 0.56 -4.54 8.08
N ILE A 388 1.87 -4.67 8.29
CA ILE A 388 2.96 -4.07 7.51
C ILE A 388 3.85 -5.23 7.05
N ALA A 389 4.25 -5.21 5.78
CA ALA A 389 4.97 -6.27 5.10
C ALA A 389 5.99 -5.66 4.14
N GLU A 390 7.21 -6.19 4.09
CA GLU A 390 8.20 -5.74 3.12
C GLU A 390 8.05 -6.48 1.79
N CYS A 391 7.97 -5.72 0.71
CA CYS A 391 8.13 -6.16 -0.67
C CYS A 391 9.55 -5.92 -1.15
N VAL A 392 10.27 -7.00 -1.43
CA VAL A 392 11.57 -6.95 -2.09
C VAL A 392 11.41 -7.51 -3.49
N ASP A 393 12.28 -7.13 -4.44
CA ASP A 393 12.34 -7.78 -5.76
C ASP A 393 12.24 -9.31 -5.62
N ALA A 394 11.33 -9.90 -6.38
CA ALA A 394 10.91 -11.29 -6.25
C ALA A 394 12.04 -12.30 -6.48
N ASP A 395 13.12 -11.81 -7.07
CA ASP A 395 14.35 -12.51 -7.39
C ASP A 395 15.48 -12.28 -6.36
N LEU A 396 15.29 -11.49 -5.30
CA LEU A 396 16.24 -11.39 -4.19
C LEU A 396 15.93 -12.41 -3.09
N VAL A 397 16.97 -13.09 -2.60
CA VAL A 397 16.88 -14.06 -1.50
C VAL A 397 17.99 -13.86 -0.46
N GLY A 398 17.63 -14.00 0.81
CA GLY A 398 18.50 -13.72 1.95
C GLY A 398 18.98 -14.96 2.70
N SER A 399 20.11 -14.84 3.40
CA SER A 399 20.51 -15.78 4.45
C SER A 399 21.33 -15.08 5.52
N SER A 400 20.95 -15.27 6.79
CA SER A 400 21.74 -14.88 7.97
C SER A 400 22.16 -16.13 8.76
N ALA A 401 23.42 -16.19 9.20
CA ALA A 401 23.92 -17.29 10.04
C ALA A 401 25.09 -16.87 10.93
N LEU A 402 25.12 -17.36 12.18
CA LEU A 402 26.19 -17.10 13.14
C LEU A 402 27.50 -17.86 12.82
N ASP A 403 28.63 -17.36 13.31
CA ASP A 403 29.92 -18.08 13.33
C ASP A 403 29.77 -19.45 14.01
N GLY A 404 30.09 -20.52 13.26
CA GLY A 404 29.87 -21.92 13.63
C GLY A 404 28.63 -22.59 13.03
N ALA A 405 27.78 -21.87 12.28
CA ALA A 405 26.61 -22.41 11.57
C ALA A 405 26.85 -22.50 10.04
N SER A 406 25.83 -22.91 9.28
CA SER A 406 25.87 -22.93 7.80
C SER A 406 24.76 -22.06 7.23
N ALA A 407 25.13 -21.07 6.41
CA ALA A 407 24.18 -20.26 5.64
C ALA A 407 23.63 -21.08 4.47
N THR A 408 22.38 -20.83 4.06
CA THR A 408 21.75 -21.55 2.94
C THR A 408 20.99 -20.57 2.06
N ILE A 409 21.40 -20.45 0.81
CA ILE A 409 20.83 -19.57 -0.21
C ILE A 409 20.06 -20.46 -1.19
N GLN A 410 18.77 -20.20 -1.39
CA GLN A 410 17.87 -21.06 -2.17
C GLN A 410 16.97 -20.19 -3.04
N CYS A 411 17.08 -20.35 -4.36
CA CYS A 411 16.22 -19.66 -5.32
C CYS A 411 14.90 -20.41 -5.57
N PRO A 412 13.84 -19.73 -6.05
CA PRO A 412 12.62 -20.35 -6.54
C PRO A 412 12.85 -21.46 -7.58
N GLN A 413 11.87 -22.35 -7.76
CA GLN A 413 11.97 -23.38 -8.81
C GLN A 413 11.87 -22.75 -10.20
N GLY A 414 12.87 -23.00 -11.04
CA GLY A 414 12.99 -22.38 -12.36
C GLY A 414 14.05 -21.28 -12.43
N GLU A 415 14.74 -21.01 -11.32
CA GLU A 415 15.74 -19.94 -11.19
C GLU A 415 17.07 -20.46 -10.63
N TYR A 416 18.12 -19.65 -10.73
CA TYR A 416 19.45 -19.92 -10.18
C TYR A 416 20.05 -18.63 -9.58
N ILE A 417 21.00 -18.74 -8.66
CA ILE A 417 21.70 -17.58 -8.07
C ILE A 417 22.56 -16.92 -9.17
N GLY A 418 22.14 -15.77 -9.67
CA GLY A 418 22.82 -15.03 -10.73
C GLY A 418 23.92 -14.09 -10.23
N SER A 419 23.72 -13.44 -9.08
CA SER A 419 24.74 -12.59 -8.45
C SER A 419 24.58 -12.51 -6.93
N ILE A 420 25.58 -11.92 -6.26
CA ILE A 420 25.57 -11.64 -4.82
C ILE A 420 25.68 -10.12 -4.62
N PRO A 421 24.57 -9.37 -4.56
CA PRO A 421 24.56 -7.94 -4.25
C PRO A 421 25.32 -7.58 -2.96
N PHE A 422 25.13 -8.35 -1.89
CA PHE A 422 25.76 -8.11 -0.60
C PHE A 422 26.15 -9.42 0.07
N ALA A 423 27.33 -9.44 0.70
CA ALA A 423 27.67 -10.39 1.74
C ALA A 423 28.70 -9.76 2.68
N SER A 424 28.47 -9.85 3.98
CA SER A 424 29.40 -9.40 5.01
C SER A 424 29.52 -10.47 6.09
N TYR A 425 30.77 -10.81 6.45
CA TYR A 425 31.08 -11.71 7.55
C TYR A 425 31.84 -10.96 8.62
N GLY A 426 31.19 -10.71 9.77
CA GLY A 426 31.66 -9.76 10.76
C GLY A 426 30.54 -9.35 11.71
N THR A 427 30.35 -8.05 11.93
CA THR A 427 29.21 -7.48 12.69
C THR A 427 28.27 -6.60 11.86
N PRO A 428 27.78 -7.04 10.68
CA PRO A 428 26.86 -6.25 9.86
C PRO A 428 25.55 -5.88 10.60
N THR A 429 25.02 -4.72 10.26
CA THR A 429 23.77 -4.14 10.79
C THR A 429 22.71 -4.07 9.69
N GLY A 430 21.49 -3.66 10.04
CA GLY A 430 20.33 -3.77 9.15
C GLY A 430 19.80 -5.21 9.07
N GLU A 431 18.74 -5.38 8.28
CA GLU A 431 18.08 -6.67 8.02
C GLU A 431 18.06 -6.95 6.51
N PHE A 432 17.52 -8.09 6.08
CA PHE A 432 17.41 -8.39 4.64
C PHE A 432 16.32 -7.51 4.02
N PRO A 433 16.56 -6.83 2.88
CA PRO A 433 17.71 -6.96 1.98
C PRO A 433 18.86 -5.98 2.26
N ASP A 434 18.55 -4.86 2.94
CA ASP A 434 19.38 -3.66 3.10
C ASP A 434 20.38 -3.76 4.27
N TYR A 435 21.16 -4.84 4.27
CA TYR A 435 22.28 -5.02 5.19
C TYR A 435 23.39 -3.99 4.97
N ALA A 436 23.94 -3.46 6.07
CA ALA A 436 25.12 -2.61 6.08
C ALA A 436 26.32 -3.34 6.69
N ALA A 437 27.46 -3.35 5.98
CA ALA A 437 28.70 -3.91 6.51
C ALA A 437 29.34 -2.96 7.53
N ASP A 438 29.72 -3.46 8.69
CA ASP A 438 30.46 -2.71 9.72
C ASP A 438 31.90 -2.44 9.25
N PRO A 439 32.31 -1.18 9.00
CA PRO A 439 33.66 -0.88 8.50
C PRO A 439 34.79 -1.22 9.49
N THR A 440 34.45 -1.54 10.74
CA THR A 440 35.39 -1.96 11.79
C THR A 440 35.45 -3.48 11.97
N CYS A 441 34.47 -4.22 11.46
CA CYS A 441 34.50 -5.67 11.36
C CYS A 441 33.69 -6.20 10.16
N ASP A 442 34.39 -6.31 9.03
CA ASP A 442 33.96 -7.05 7.84
C ASP A 442 35.14 -7.84 7.26
N ALA A 443 34.88 -9.07 6.80
CA ALA A 443 35.87 -9.90 6.12
C ALA A 443 35.97 -9.54 4.63
N ALA A 444 36.99 -8.73 4.31
CA ALA A 444 37.27 -8.26 2.95
C ALA A 444 37.28 -9.40 1.91
N GLY A 445 36.23 -9.43 1.07
CA GLY A 445 36.05 -10.46 0.03
C GLY A 445 34.94 -11.48 0.31
N ALA A 446 34.10 -11.28 1.33
CA ALA A 446 32.93 -12.12 1.58
C ALA A 446 32.04 -12.32 0.34
N VAL A 447 31.70 -11.23 -0.38
CA VAL A 447 30.93 -11.29 -1.66
C VAL A 447 31.53 -12.25 -2.68
N ALA A 448 32.85 -12.17 -2.92
CA ALA A 448 33.53 -13.06 -3.87
C ALA A 448 33.56 -14.51 -3.36
N THR A 449 33.74 -14.70 -2.05
CA THR A 449 33.79 -16.02 -1.39
C THR A 449 32.47 -16.77 -1.48
N ILE A 450 31.33 -16.06 -1.43
CA ILE A 450 30.00 -16.62 -1.71
C ILE A 450 29.82 -16.81 -3.22
N GLY A 451 30.15 -15.79 -4.03
CA GLY A 451 29.98 -15.79 -5.48
C GLY A 451 30.63 -16.99 -6.17
N ASP A 452 31.91 -17.26 -5.88
CA ASP A 452 32.69 -18.39 -6.41
C ASP A 452 32.13 -19.78 -6.05
N ARG A 453 31.19 -19.87 -5.09
CA ARG A 453 30.58 -21.12 -4.61
C ARG A 453 29.12 -21.28 -5.00
N CYS A 454 28.39 -20.18 -5.13
CA CYS A 454 26.93 -20.19 -5.22
C CYS A 454 26.38 -19.73 -6.57
N ILE A 455 27.09 -18.88 -7.31
CA ILE A 455 26.58 -18.36 -8.60
C ILE A 455 26.51 -19.50 -9.62
N GLY A 456 25.34 -19.63 -10.27
CA GLY A 456 25.03 -20.71 -11.21
C GLY A 456 24.23 -21.88 -10.62
N GLU A 457 24.11 -21.97 -9.29
CA GLU A 457 23.34 -23.02 -8.62
C GLU A 457 21.95 -22.53 -8.20
N ASN A 458 20.95 -23.41 -8.18
CA ASN A 458 19.62 -23.11 -7.60
C ASN A 458 19.66 -23.08 -6.06
N ALA A 459 20.58 -23.83 -5.45
CA ALA A 459 20.70 -23.99 -4.01
C ALA A 459 22.18 -24.07 -3.61
N CYS A 460 22.59 -23.24 -2.64
CA CYS A 460 23.95 -23.19 -2.12
C CYS A 460 23.94 -23.24 -0.59
N SER A 461 24.93 -23.91 0.00
CA SER A 461 25.15 -23.88 1.45
C SER A 461 26.62 -23.62 1.76
N VAL A 462 26.88 -22.72 2.71
CA VAL A 462 28.22 -22.23 3.04
C VAL A 462 28.43 -22.28 4.55
N ASP A 463 29.44 -23.04 4.98
CA ASP A 463 29.84 -23.11 6.39
C ASP A 463 30.49 -21.79 6.84
N VAL A 464 29.85 -21.15 7.81
CA VAL A 464 30.18 -19.82 8.34
C VAL A 464 31.19 -19.96 9.47
N HIS A 465 32.46 -19.74 9.14
CA HIS A 465 33.55 -19.62 10.11
C HIS A 465 34.70 -18.84 9.49
N SER A 466 35.60 -18.29 10.30
CA SER A 466 36.77 -17.53 9.83
C SER A 466 37.53 -18.23 8.70
N GLY A 467 37.85 -19.51 8.84
CA GLY A 467 38.56 -20.30 7.82
C GLY A 467 37.85 -20.48 6.45
N THR A 468 36.63 -19.95 6.28
CA THR A 468 35.95 -19.83 4.97
C THR A 468 36.23 -18.47 4.33
N PHE A 469 36.28 -17.40 5.14
CA PHE A 469 36.33 -16.00 4.70
C PHE A 469 37.69 -15.30 4.90
N GLY A 470 38.64 -15.91 5.63
CA GLY A 470 40.00 -15.40 5.80
C GLY A 470 40.52 -15.48 7.24
N ASP A 471 41.23 -14.45 7.67
CA ASP A 471 41.52 -14.21 9.09
C ASP A 471 40.25 -13.72 9.82
N ASP A 472 40.22 -13.80 11.16
CA ASP A 472 39.10 -13.28 11.96
C ASP A 472 39.08 -11.73 11.94
N PRO A 473 38.04 -11.09 11.37
CA PRO A 473 37.99 -9.63 11.23
C PRO A 473 37.82 -8.90 12.58
N CYS A 474 37.20 -9.51 13.58
CA CYS A 474 37.10 -8.97 14.93
C CYS A 474 37.19 -10.08 16.01
N PRO A 475 38.42 -10.42 16.44
CA PRO A 475 38.66 -11.43 17.47
C PRO A 475 37.98 -11.09 18.80
N GLY A 476 37.10 -11.98 19.26
CA GLY A 476 36.37 -11.85 20.52
C GLY A 476 34.97 -11.23 20.42
N ALA A 477 34.60 -10.67 19.26
CA ALA A 477 33.20 -10.33 18.96
C ALA A 477 32.45 -11.54 18.40
N THR A 478 31.13 -11.57 18.62
CA THR A 478 30.23 -12.57 18.02
C THR A 478 29.98 -12.16 16.57
N LYS A 479 30.36 -13.01 15.63
CA LYS A 479 30.22 -12.72 14.19
C LYS A 479 29.00 -13.42 13.60
N LYS A 480 28.43 -12.80 12.56
CA LYS A 480 27.47 -13.40 11.64
C LYS A 480 27.93 -13.21 10.20
N LEU A 481 27.47 -14.09 9.32
CA LEU A 481 27.42 -13.86 7.87
C LEU A 481 25.98 -13.46 7.55
N ASP A 482 25.82 -12.29 6.94
CA ASP A 482 24.59 -11.89 6.25
C ASP A 482 24.85 -11.83 4.75
N VAL A 483 23.89 -12.31 3.95
CA VAL A 483 23.96 -12.35 2.48
C VAL A 483 22.62 -11.93 1.88
N THR A 484 22.69 -11.04 0.88
CA THR A 484 21.63 -10.78 -0.09
C THR A 484 22.12 -11.28 -1.44
N ALA A 485 21.43 -12.27 -2.01
CA ALA A 485 21.71 -12.89 -3.30
C ALA A 485 20.59 -12.55 -4.30
N LYS A 486 20.93 -12.37 -5.58
CA LYS A 486 19.94 -12.19 -6.66
C LYS A 486 19.85 -13.47 -7.50
N CYS A 487 18.72 -14.14 -7.38
CA CYS A 487 18.23 -15.16 -8.28
C CYS A 487 17.96 -14.58 -9.66
N VAL A 488 17.96 -15.46 -10.67
CA VAL A 488 17.76 -15.13 -12.07
C VAL A 488 17.02 -16.31 -12.72
N PRO A 489 15.98 -16.09 -13.53
CA PRO A 489 15.30 -17.17 -14.25
C PRO A 489 16.26 -17.98 -15.13
N ASN A 490 16.07 -19.30 -15.21
CA ASN A 490 16.93 -20.22 -15.98
C ASN A 490 16.98 -19.93 -17.50
N ASN A 491 16.13 -19.02 -18.00
CA ASN A 491 16.15 -18.50 -19.37
C ASN A 491 16.90 -17.16 -19.52
N ILE A 492 17.44 -16.56 -18.47
CA ILE A 492 18.25 -15.33 -18.54
C ILE A 492 19.70 -15.69 -18.24
N ILE A 493 20.64 -15.17 -19.03
CA ILE A 493 22.09 -15.32 -18.80
C ILE A 493 22.82 -14.00 -18.99
N GLY A 494 24.03 -13.89 -18.45
CA GLY A 494 24.83 -12.69 -18.62
C GLY A 494 26.20 -12.77 -18.00
N THR A 495 26.95 -11.68 -18.10
CA THR A 495 28.31 -11.57 -17.57
C THR A 495 28.73 -10.10 -17.54
N SER A 496 29.66 -9.75 -16.64
CA SER A 496 30.46 -8.53 -16.77
C SER A 496 31.93 -8.90 -16.72
N VAL A 497 32.71 -8.44 -17.70
CA VAL A 497 34.16 -8.66 -17.76
C VAL A 497 34.90 -7.34 -17.93
N ALA A 498 36.08 -7.22 -17.34
CA ALA A 498 36.92 -6.04 -17.50
C ALA A 498 37.41 -5.86 -18.95
N GLN A 499 37.82 -4.63 -19.29
CA GLN A 499 38.46 -4.31 -20.57
C GLN A 499 39.57 -5.32 -20.91
N ASP A 500 39.69 -5.63 -22.20
CA ASP A 500 40.67 -6.55 -22.79
C ASP A 500 40.53 -8.03 -22.35
N SER A 501 39.43 -8.36 -21.66
CA SER A 501 38.98 -9.73 -21.40
C SER A 501 38.03 -10.25 -22.50
N SER A 502 37.48 -11.46 -22.35
CA SER A 502 36.49 -12.04 -23.27
C SER A 502 35.23 -12.46 -22.52
N ALA A 503 34.12 -11.77 -22.79
CA ALA A 503 32.79 -12.14 -22.30
C ALA A 503 32.34 -13.42 -23.01
N SER A 504 31.82 -14.41 -22.29
CA SER A 504 31.24 -15.61 -22.88
C SER A 504 29.85 -15.85 -22.33
N LEU A 505 28.92 -16.16 -23.23
CA LEU A 505 27.53 -16.50 -22.90
C LEU A 505 27.27 -17.96 -23.29
N GLN A 506 26.60 -18.69 -22.42
CA GLN A 506 26.29 -20.11 -22.60
C GLN A 506 24.87 -20.39 -22.10
N CYS A 507 23.96 -20.67 -23.03
CA CYS A 507 22.60 -21.08 -22.69
C CYS A 507 22.55 -22.53 -22.18
N PRO A 508 21.56 -22.90 -21.34
CA PRO A 508 21.30 -24.29 -20.96
C PRO A 508 21.19 -25.27 -22.14
N ALA A 509 21.41 -26.55 -21.86
CA ALA A 509 21.41 -27.58 -22.91
C ALA A 509 20.00 -27.72 -23.54
N GLY A 510 19.88 -27.40 -24.83
CA GLY A 510 18.62 -27.42 -25.57
C GLY A 510 17.97 -26.04 -25.77
N THR A 511 18.56 -24.97 -25.26
CA THR A 511 18.10 -23.59 -25.47
C THR A 511 19.11 -22.77 -26.30
N TYR A 512 18.71 -21.61 -26.82
CA TYR A 512 19.58 -20.71 -27.60
C TYR A 512 19.29 -19.24 -27.33
N ILE A 513 20.30 -18.38 -27.52
CA ILE A 513 20.22 -16.94 -27.26
C ILE A 513 19.17 -16.31 -28.20
N SER A 514 18.03 -15.90 -27.65
CA SER A 514 16.89 -15.32 -28.36
C SER A 514 16.96 -13.80 -28.44
N ALA A 515 17.48 -13.15 -27.40
CA ALA A 515 17.57 -11.71 -27.26
C ALA A 515 18.92 -11.28 -26.66
N ILE A 516 19.21 -9.98 -26.72
CA ILE A 516 20.24 -9.30 -25.92
C ILE A 516 19.53 -8.09 -25.31
N ASP A 517 19.25 -8.18 -24.02
CA ASP A 517 18.37 -7.25 -23.31
C ASP A 517 19.18 -6.03 -22.85
N PHE A 518 20.44 -6.26 -22.51
CA PHE A 518 21.43 -5.25 -22.20
C PHE A 518 22.80 -5.65 -22.77
N ALA A 519 23.50 -4.71 -23.40
CA ALA A 519 24.95 -4.78 -23.57
C ALA A 519 25.54 -3.37 -23.50
N SER A 520 26.61 -3.22 -22.71
CA SER A 520 27.34 -1.96 -22.58
C SER A 520 28.83 -2.24 -22.44
N PHE A 521 29.61 -1.76 -23.41
CA PHE A 521 31.05 -1.56 -23.27
C PHE A 521 31.31 -0.13 -22.78
N GLY A 522 31.74 0.03 -21.52
CA GLY A 522 31.69 1.32 -20.83
C GLY A 522 31.96 1.24 -19.33
N THR A 523 31.43 2.20 -18.56
CA THR A 523 31.33 2.14 -17.09
C THR A 523 29.87 1.90 -16.67
N ALA A 524 29.27 0.83 -17.18
CA ALA A 524 27.93 0.41 -16.76
C ALA A 524 27.88 0.22 -15.22
N THR A 525 26.84 0.74 -14.59
CA THR A 525 26.57 0.58 -13.16
C THR A 525 25.62 -0.60 -12.91
N GLY A 526 25.45 -0.98 -11.64
CA GLY A 526 24.68 -2.15 -11.27
C GLY A 526 25.47 -3.46 -11.41
N ILE A 527 24.75 -4.57 -11.25
CA ILE A 527 25.26 -5.94 -11.22
C ILE A 527 24.33 -6.82 -12.08
N PHE A 528 24.74 -8.04 -12.42
CA PHE A 528 23.87 -8.93 -13.22
C PHE A 528 22.63 -9.35 -12.41
N PRO A 529 21.40 -9.25 -12.97
CA PRO A 529 21.04 -8.80 -14.32
C PRO A 529 20.88 -7.28 -14.48
N ASP A 530 20.60 -6.53 -13.42
CA ASP A 530 20.22 -5.10 -13.43
C ASP A 530 21.39 -4.13 -13.70
N PHE A 531 22.00 -4.24 -14.89
CA PHE A 531 22.95 -3.25 -15.36
C PHE A 531 22.25 -1.99 -15.90
N SER A 532 22.82 -0.82 -15.59
CA SER A 532 22.38 0.46 -16.15
C SER A 532 23.47 1.09 -17.02
N VAL A 533 23.05 1.83 -18.05
CA VAL A 533 23.96 2.52 -18.99
C VAL A 533 24.40 3.83 -18.37
N ASP A 534 25.70 3.98 -18.11
CA ASP A 534 26.32 5.29 -17.90
C ASP A 534 26.29 6.09 -19.21
N PRO A 535 25.48 7.17 -19.31
CA PRO A 535 25.32 7.94 -20.54
C PRO A 535 26.57 8.77 -20.90
N THR A 536 27.57 8.85 -20.01
CA THR A 536 28.83 9.56 -20.24
C THR A 536 29.93 8.65 -20.79
N CYS A 537 29.77 7.33 -20.70
CA CYS A 537 30.84 6.36 -20.95
C CYS A 537 30.26 5.00 -21.39
N HIS A 538 29.64 4.98 -22.57
CA HIS A 538 29.03 3.80 -23.20
C HIS A 538 29.24 3.79 -24.73
N ALA A 539 29.59 2.65 -25.30
CA ALA A 539 29.69 2.47 -26.76
C ALA A 539 28.31 2.12 -27.36
N ALA A 540 27.72 3.05 -28.11
CA ALA A 540 26.34 2.94 -28.63
C ALA A 540 26.09 1.75 -29.60
N ASP A 541 27.13 1.09 -30.09
CA ASP A 541 27.05 -0.12 -30.91
C ASP A 541 27.07 -1.43 -30.10
N SER A 542 27.16 -1.37 -28.76
CA SER A 542 27.29 -2.54 -27.87
C SER A 542 26.24 -3.64 -28.15
N ASN A 543 24.95 -3.29 -28.15
CA ASN A 543 23.86 -4.23 -28.46
C ASN A 543 23.97 -4.86 -29.87
N PHE A 544 24.46 -4.10 -30.86
CA PHE A 544 24.60 -4.59 -32.23
C PHE A 544 25.80 -5.56 -32.39
N VAL A 545 26.93 -5.22 -31.78
CA VAL A 545 28.15 -6.05 -31.79
C VAL A 545 27.93 -7.36 -31.04
N VAL A 546 27.31 -7.31 -29.86
CA VAL A 546 26.95 -8.52 -29.10
C VAL A 546 25.86 -9.31 -29.82
N GLY A 547 24.78 -8.66 -30.26
CA GLY A 547 23.66 -9.33 -30.95
C GLY A 547 24.09 -10.08 -32.20
N SER A 548 24.87 -9.44 -33.09
CA SER A 548 25.43 -10.09 -34.29
C SER A 548 26.43 -11.22 -33.98
N SER A 549 27.03 -11.21 -32.78
CA SER A 549 27.93 -12.26 -32.31
C SER A 549 27.24 -13.43 -31.61
N CYS A 550 26.05 -13.24 -31.04
CA CYS A 550 25.45 -14.18 -30.09
C CYS A 550 24.06 -14.71 -30.46
N LEU A 551 23.19 -13.91 -31.09
CA LEU A 551 21.80 -14.31 -31.38
C LEU A 551 21.73 -15.60 -32.23
N GLY A 552 20.78 -16.47 -31.89
CA GLY A 552 20.55 -17.75 -32.57
C GLY A 552 21.60 -18.83 -32.28
N LYS A 553 22.45 -18.66 -31.26
CA LYS A 553 23.46 -19.64 -30.85
C LYS A 553 23.18 -20.12 -29.42
N ASN A 554 23.55 -21.36 -29.11
CA ASN A 554 23.58 -21.84 -27.72
C ASN A 554 24.79 -21.29 -26.93
N SER A 555 25.83 -20.80 -27.62
CA SER A 555 27.08 -20.33 -27.03
C SER A 555 27.73 -19.23 -27.89
N CYS A 556 28.33 -18.21 -27.26
CA CYS A 556 29.13 -17.18 -27.94
C CYS A 556 30.24 -16.62 -27.04
N THR A 557 31.22 -15.96 -27.68
CA THR A 557 32.28 -15.20 -26.99
C THR A 557 32.49 -13.87 -27.70
N VAL A 558 32.59 -12.77 -26.95
CA VAL A 558 32.80 -11.39 -27.43
C VAL A 558 34.00 -10.78 -26.71
N ALA A 559 34.90 -10.13 -27.45
CA ALA A 559 36.10 -9.50 -26.86
C ALA A 559 35.78 -8.10 -26.33
N ALA A 560 36.16 -7.81 -25.08
CA ALA A 560 35.93 -6.53 -24.42
C ALA A 560 37.01 -5.47 -24.77
N THR A 561 37.36 -5.35 -26.05
CA THR A 561 38.44 -4.47 -26.53
C THR A 561 37.92 -3.23 -27.24
N ALA A 562 38.70 -2.14 -27.20
CA ALA A 562 38.38 -0.89 -27.89
C ALA A 562 38.47 -0.96 -29.44
N ASP A 563 38.90 -2.10 -29.99
CA ASP A 563 38.84 -2.43 -31.42
C ASP A 563 37.55 -3.18 -31.81
N THR A 564 36.82 -3.76 -30.85
CA THR A 564 35.61 -4.57 -31.08
C THR A 564 34.34 -3.72 -31.09
N PHE A 565 34.33 -2.61 -30.36
CA PHE A 565 33.25 -1.62 -30.28
C PHE A 565 33.73 -0.27 -30.82
N THR A 566 32.81 0.64 -31.17
CA THR A 566 33.20 1.95 -31.71
C THR A 566 34.08 2.74 -30.73
N ALA A 567 35.02 3.49 -31.32
CA ALA A 567 36.30 3.86 -30.69
C ALA A 567 36.21 4.45 -29.27
N GLY A 568 36.44 3.59 -28.27
CA GLY A 568 36.79 3.93 -26.89
C GLY A 568 35.97 5.08 -26.28
N PRO A 569 34.71 4.84 -25.83
CA PRO A 569 33.71 5.89 -25.55
C PRO A 569 34.11 6.94 -24.49
N CYS A 570 35.16 6.66 -23.72
CA CYS A 570 35.62 7.46 -22.58
C CYS A 570 37.12 7.22 -22.38
N ALA A 571 37.93 8.28 -22.42
CA ALA A 571 39.39 8.17 -22.30
C ALA A 571 39.82 8.20 -20.82
N GLY A 572 40.65 7.24 -20.41
CA GLY A 572 41.23 7.17 -19.05
C GLY A 572 40.39 6.40 -18.02
N SER A 573 39.12 6.10 -18.27
CA SER A 573 38.30 5.21 -17.42
C SER A 573 38.63 3.73 -17.66
N THR A 574 38.64 2.94 -16.59
CA THR A 574 38.55 1.47 -16.65
C THR A 574 37.17 1.06 -17.12
N LYS A 575 37.08 0.26 -18.18
CA LYS A 575 35.81 -0.21 -18.75
C LYS A 575 35.52 -1.66 -18.38
N SER A 576 34.26 -2.01 -18.44
CA SER A 576 33.77 -3.40 -18.53
C SER A 576 32.95 -3.58 -19.81
N LEU A 577 32.73 -4.83 -20.19
CA LEU A 577 31.67 -5.28 -21.09
C LEU A 577 30.65 -6.04 -20.23
N SER A 578 29.55 -5.38 -19.88
CA SER A 578 28.39 -6.00 -19.21
C SER A 578 27.35 -6.42 -20.24
N ILE A 579 26.79 -7.62 -20.10
CA ILE A 579 25.80 -8.20 -21.02
C ILE A 579 24.72 -8.98 -20.24
N VAL A 580 23.46 -8.86 -20.69
CA VAL A 580 22.28 -9.67 -20.34
C VAL A 580 21.64 -10.18 -21.63
N ALA A 581 21.17 -11.42 -21.62
CA ALA A 581 20.59 -12.09 -22.79
C ALA A 581 19.60 -13.19 -22.40
N GLU A 582 18.46 -13.26 -23.09
CA GLU A 582 17.52 -14.38 -23.00
C GLU A 582 17.97 -15.64 -23.77
N CYS A 583 17.58 -16.80 -23.27
CA CYS A 583 17.79 -18.16 -23.79
C CYS A 583 16.45 -18.89 -23.93
N ILE A 584 15.88 -18.94 -25.14
CA ILE A 584 14.59 -19.61 -25.38
C ILE A 584 14.73 -21.11 -25.64
N SER A 585 13.70 -21.88 -25.30
CA SER A 585 13.59 -23.30 -25.63
C SER A 585 13.65 -23.53 -27.15
N ASN A 586 14.34 -24.58 -27.59
CA ASN A 586 14.34 -25.00 -29.00
C ASN A 586 12.95 -25.38 -29.54
N ASP A 587 11.97 -25.58 -28.67
CA ASP A 587 10.58 -25.84 -29.03
C ASP A 587 9.79 -24.59 -29.43
N ILE A 588 10.22 -23.40 -29.03
CA ILE A 588 9.58 -22.15 -29.47
C ILE A 588 10.32 -21.67 -30.72
N ILE A 589 9.63 -21.69 -31.86
CA ILE A 589 10.18 -21.25 -33.14
C ILE A 589 9.51 -19.95 -33.57
N GLY A 590 10.29 -19.01 -34.10
CA GLY A 590 9.74 -17.76 -34.60
C GLY A 590 10.69 -17.05 -35.56
N THR A 591 10.11 -16.20 -36.41
CA THR A 591 10.86 -15.40 -37.38
C THR A 591 10.02 -14.24 -37.91
N SER A 592 10.68 -13.28 -38.58
CA SER A 592 10.03 -12.14 -39.24
C SER A 592 10.58 -11.99 -40.66
N VAL A 593 9.69 -11.78 -41.64
CA VAL A 593 10.07 -11.55 -43.05
C VAL A 593 9.32 -10.34 -43.63
N PRO A 594 9.96 -9.53 -44.49
CA PRO A 594 9.31 -8.37 -45.10
C PRO A 594 8.24 -8.76 -46.13
N GLN A 595 7.31 -7.83 -46.40
CA GLN A 595 6.29 -7.97 -47.44
C GLN A 595 6.88 -8.42 -48.79
N GLY A 596 6.29 -9.47 -49.38
CA GLY A 596 6.74 -10.10 -50.62
C GLY A 596 7.67 -11.30 -50.44
N ALA A 597 8.18 -11.55 -49.23
CA ALA A 597 8.94 -12.76 -48.90
C ALA A 597 8.02 -13.97 -48.56
N VAL A 598 8.63 -15.12 -48.30
CA VAL A 598 7.96 -16.30 -47.71
C VAL A 598 8.57 -16.56 -46.35
N LEU A 599 7.72 -16.65 -45.33
CA LEU A 599 8.09 -17.07 -43.98
C LEU A 599 8.16 -18.60 -43.96
N HIS A 600 9.25 -19.15 -43.43
CA HIS A 600 9.44 -20.59 -43.27
C HIS A 600 9.60 -20.91 -41.79
N LEU A 601 8.90 -21.94 -41.31
CA LEU A 601 8.98 -22.45 -39.95
C LEU A 601 9.17 -23.96 -39.99
N SER A 602 10.00 -24.49 -39.09
CA SER A 602 10.28 -25.91 -38.95
C SER A 602 10.57 -26.25 -37.48
N CYS A 603 9.85 -27.21 -36.94
CA CYS A 603 10.02 -27.70 -35.57
C CYS A 603 11.29 -28.57 -35.41
N PRO A 604 11.77 -28.75 -34.17
CA PRO A 604 12.72 -29.81 -33.84
C PRO A 604 12.23 -31.20 -34.27
N ALA A 605 13.16 -32.07 -34.64
CA ALA A 605 12.84 -33.38 -35.20
C ALA A 605 11.96 -34.23 -34.25
N GLY A 606 10.80 -34.66 -34.75
CA GLY A 606 9.83 -35.47 -34.00
C GLY A 606 8.76 -34.68 -33.24
N LYS A 607 8.73 -33.35 -33.37
CA LYS A 607 7.68 -32.47 -32.83
C LYS A 607 6.90 -31.80 -33.96
N THR A 608 5.67 -31.40 -33.66
CA THR A 608 4.79 -30.63 -34.55
C THR A 608 4.33 -29.36 -33.85
N VAL A 609 4.01 -28.32 -34.62
CA VAL A 609 3.42 -27.07 -34.09
C VAL A 609 2.09 -27.39 -33.39
N GLN A 610 2.01 -27.12 -32.09
CA GLN A 610 0.78 -27.30 -31.29
C GLN A 610 -0.01 -25.99 -31.18
N SER A 611 0.68 -24.85 -31.10
CA SER A 611 0.08 -23.52 -31.00
C SER A 611 0.80 -22.51 -31.90
N ILE A 612 0.07 -21.48 -32.31
CA ILE A 612 0.63 -20.24 -32.84
C ILE A 612 0.44 -19.21 -31.74
N ASP A 613 1.54 -18.83 -31.11
CA ASP A 613 1.56 -18.02 -29.89
C ASP A 613 1.51 -16.53 -30.24
N PHE A 614 2.07 -16.18 -31.41
CA PHE A 614 1.94 -14.85 -32.02
C PHE A 614 1.92 -14.97 -33.54
N ALA A 615 1.10 -14.17 -34.21
CA ALA A 615 1.22 -13.93 -35.65
C ALA A 615 0.63 -12.57 -36.03
N SER A 616 1.42 -11.74 -36.72
CA SER A 616 1.03 -10.41 -37.18
C SER A 616 1.59 -10.12 -38.57
N PHE A 617 0.76 -9.56 -39.45
CA PHE A 617 1.15 -8.99 -40.73
C PHE A 617 0.95 -7.47 -40.73
N GLY A 618 1.99 -6.75 -40.32
CA GLY A 618 1.89 -5.32 -40.05
C GLY A 618 3.24 -4.72 -39.66
N ASN A 619 3.27 -3.95 -38.57
CA ASN A 619 4.52 -3.43 -37.98
C ASN A 619 4.78 -3.96 -36.55
N PRO A 620 4.70 -5.28 -36.29
CA PRO A 620 4.93 -5.86 -34.97
C PRO A 620 6.33 -5.55 -34.44
N THR A 621 6.43 -5.46 -33.11
CA THR A 621 7.65 -5.17 -32.34
C THR A 621 8.05 -6.37 -31.47
N GLY A 622 9.18 -6.28 -30.76
CA GLY A 622 9.71 -7.37 -29.94
C GLY A 622 10.56 -8.38 -30.72
N HIS A 623 10.85 -9.52 -30.09
CA HIS A 623 11.68 -10.60 -30.63
C HIS A 623 11.01 -11.98 -30.36
N VAL A 624 11.65 -13.08 -30.78
CA VAL A 624 11.11 -14.44 -30.56
C VAL A 624 11.11 -14.74 -29.06
N GLY A 625 9.93 -14.81 -28.46
CA GLY A 625 9.68 -14.83 -27.02
C GLY A 625 8.71 -13.73 -26.58
N SER A 626 8.80 -12.55 -27.20
CA SER A 626 8.21 -11.29 -26.70
C SER A 626 7.51 -10.44 -27.79
N PHE A 627 7.12 -11.04 -28.93
CA PHE A 627 6.51 -10.28 -30.01
C PHE A 627 5.18 -9.62 -29.61
N ALA A 628 5.01 -8.36 -29.99
CA ALA A 628 3.81 -7.56 -29.75
C ALA A 628 3.24 -7.00 -31.07
N THR A 629 1.91 -6.87 -31.14
CA THR A 629 1.22 -6.22 -32.26
C THR A 629 1.54 -4.73 -32.30
N GLY A 630 1.96 -4.23 -33.46
CA GLY A 630 2.25 -2.81 -33.63
C GLY A 630 1.00 -1.95 -33.86
N SER A 631 1.20 -0.69 -34.24
CA SER A 631 0.12 0.24 -34.62
C SER A 631 -0.59 -0.11 -35.94
N CYS A 632 -0.15 -1.18 -36.61
CA CYS A 632 -0.74 -1.82 -37.76
C CYS A 632 -0.66 -3.35 -37.57
N ASP A 633 -1.80 -4.01 -37.72
CA ASP A 633 -1.91 -5.46 -37.84
C ASP A 633 -3.08 -5.83 -38.78
N ASP A 634 -3.04 -7.05 -39.34
CA ASP A 634 -4.19 -7.70 -39.94
C ASP A 634 -4.79 -8.69 -38.92
N PRO A 635 -6.02 -8.47 -38.41
CA PRO A 635 -6.62 -9.34 -37.40
C PRO A 635 -6.89 -10.78 -37.88
N SER A 636 -6.74 -11.06 -39.18
CA SER A 636 -6.79 -12.44 -39.70
C SER A 636 -5.44 -13.17 -39.66
N SER A 637 -4.35 -12.49 -39.27
CA SER A 637 -2.98 -13.04 -39.26
C SER A 637 -2.85 -14.37 -38.50
N VAL A 638 -3.37 -14.42 -37.28
CA VAL A 638 -3.36 -15.62 -36.43
C VAL A 638 -4.12 -16.77 -37.10
N ALA A 639 -5.32 -16.53 -37.62
CA ALA A 639 -6.13 -17.56 -38.27
C ALA A 639 -5.47 -18.11 -39.55
N ILE A 640 -4.88 -17.24 -40.37
CA ILE A 640 -4.15 -17.61 -41.61
C ILE A 640 -2.95 -18.50 -41.28
N VAL A 641 -2.16 -18.12 -40.28
CA VAL A 641 -0.94 -18.85 -39.88
C VAL A 641 -1.31 -20.16 -39.17
N GLN A 642 -2.32 -20.16 -38.29
CA GLN A 642 -2.84 -21.39 -37.68
C GLN A 642 -3.29 -22.40 -38.73
N GLN A 643 -4.07 -21.96 -39.73
CA GLN A 643 -4.55 -22.81 -40.82
C GLN A 643 -3.42 -23.37 -41.71
N ALA A 644 -2.26 -22.71 -41.76
CA ALA A 644 -1.10 -23.14 -42.53
C ALA A 644 -0.09 -24.02 -41.76
N CYS A 645 -0.06 -23.93 -40.42
CA CYS A 645 1.04 -24.46 -39.60
C CYS A 645 0.63 -25.45 -38.51
N LEU A 646 -0.58 -25.37 -37.93
CA LEU A 646 -0.96 -26.28 -36.83
C LEU A 646 -0.88 -27.75 -37.24
N GLY A 647 -0.30 -28.57 -36.36
CA GLY A 647 -0.11 -30.01 -36.57
C GLY A 647 0.96 -30.40 -37.61
N GLN A 648 1.67 -29.45 -38.21
CA GLN A 648 2.78 -29.73 -39.14
C GLN A 648 4.14 -29.79 -38.42
N ASP A 649 5.09 -30.52 -38.99
CA ASP A 649 6.51 -30.46 -38.59
C ASP A 649 7.23 -29.24 -39.21
N SER A 650 6.73 -28.76 -40.35
CA SER A 650 7.22 -27.59 -41.06
C SER A 650 6.08 -26.95 -41.88
N CYS A 651 6.10 -25.62 -41.99
CA CYS A 651 5.11 -24.86 -42.76
C CYS A 651 5.76 -23.67 -43.49
N SER A 652 5.01 -23.05 -44.40
CA SER A 652 5.48 -21.89 -45.15
C SER A 652 4.33 -20.94 -45.51
N VAL A 653 4.48 -19.66 -45.17
CA VAL A 653 3.41 -18.65 -45.29
C VAL A 653 3.92 -17.46 -46.13
N PRO A 654 3.27 -17.12 -47.26
CA PRO A 654 3.71 -16.02 -48.10
C PRO A 654 3.25 -14.67 -47.54
N ALA A 655 4.17 -13.73 -47.33
CA ALA A 655 3.91 -12.41 -46.75
C ALA A 655 3.32 -11.43 -47.78
N ASN A 656 2.15 -11.77 -48.35
CA ASN A 656 1.54 -11.06 -49.48
C ASN A 656 -0.01 -10.92 -49.31
N ASN A 657 -0.73 -10.70 -50.42
CA ASN A 657 -2.18 -10.49 -50.49
C ASN A 657 -3.07 -11.66 -50.00
N VAL A 658 -2.51 -12.69 -49.34
CA VAL A 658 -3.27 -13.60 -48.48
C VAL A 658 -3.79 -12.84 -47.24
N PHE A 659 -3.05 -11.83 -46.78
CA PHE A 659 -3.43 -10.92 -45.70
C PHE A 659 -4.18 -9.69 -46.23
N THR A 660 -5.05 -9.12 -45.39
CA THR A 660 -5.91 -7.96 -45.68
C THR A 660 -5.14 -6.66 -45.47
N ASP A 661 -4.81 -5.95 -46.56
CA ASP A 661 -4.04 -4.69 -46.47
C ASP A 661 -4.90 -3.51 -45.97
N ASN A 662 -4.92 -3.34 -44.65
CA ASN A 662 -5.53 -2.20 -43.96
C ASN A 662 -4.55 -1.05 -43.67
N CYS A 663 -3.26 -1.20 -43.97
CA CYS A 663 -2.20 -0.28 -43.51
C CYS A 663 -1.44 0.36 -44.68
N TYR A 664 -1.98 1.45 -45.21
CA TYR A 664 -1.37 2.21 -46.28
C TYR A 664 -0.17 3.03 -45.79
N GLY A 665 0.97 2.93 -46.49
CA GLY A 665 2.18 3.70 -46.19
C GLY A 665 3.13 3.08 -45.14
N VAL A 666 2.77 1.96 -44.52
CA VAL A 666 3.61 1.23 -43.56
C VAL A 666 4.38 0.11 -44.29
N GLN A 667 5.68 -0.04 -44.01
CA GLN A 667 6.45 -1.21 -44.44
C GLN A 667 6.02 -2.43 -43.61
N LYS A 668 5.37 -3.40 -44.25
CA LYS A 668 4.84 -4.57 -43.55
C LYS A 668 5.86 -5.69 -43.42
N HIS A 669 5.78 -6.40 -42.30
CA HIS A 669 6.46 -7.66 -42.05
C HIS A 669 5.43 -8.71 -41.61
N LEU A 670 5.62 -9.96 -42.04
CA LEU A 670 4.97 -11.11 -41.44
C LEU A 670 5.88 -11.64 -40.33
N THR A 671 5.42 -11.55 -39.09
CA THR A 671 6.13 -12.05 -37.91
C THR A 671 5.30 -13.11 -37.24
N VAL A 672 5.91 -14.25 -36.90
CA VAL A 672 5.24 -15.41 -36.31
C VAL A 672 6.09 -16.03 -35.21
N GLN A 673 5.43 -16.52 -34.15
CA GLN A 673 5.96 -17.39 -33.11
C GLN A 673 5.01 -18.57 -32.88
N ALA A 674 5.56 -19.76 -32.65
CA ALA A 674 4.83 -21.00 -32.53
C ALA A 674 5.56 -21.99 -31.63
N THR A 675 4.82 -22.78 -30.85
CA THR A 675 5.38 -23.79 -29.95
C THR A 675 5.21 -25.20 -30.51
N CYS A 676 6.31 -25.94 -30.55
CA CYS A 676 6.42 -27.30 -31.08
C CYS A 676 6.43 -28.33 -29.94
N ALA A 677 5.57 -29.34 -30.01
CA ALA A 677 5.55 -30.43 -29.02
C ALA A 677 5.07 -31.76 -29.60
N THR A 678 5.21 -32.84 -28.82
CA THR A 678 4.70 -34.17 -29.14
C THR A 678 3.20 -34.27 -28.83
N PRO A 679 2.33 -34.70 -29.77
CA PRO A 679 0.87 -34.69 -29.57
C PRO A 679 0.35 -35.57 -28.41
N PRO A 680 -0.53 -35.04 -27.52
CA PRO A 680 -1.14 -35.78 -26.41
C PRO A 680 -2.58 -36.33 -26.70
N PRO A 681 -3.12 -37.22 -25.84
CA PRO A 681 -4.54 -37.64 -25.83
C PRO A 681 -5.40 -36.86 -24.79
N ASP A 682 -6.72 -36.77 -25.01
CA ASP A 682 -7.63 -35.74 -24.43
C ASP A 682 -8.90 -36.28 -23.73
N PRO A 683 -9.22 -35.82 -22.50
CA PRO A 683 -10.62 -35.77 -22.02
C PRO A 683 -10.95 -34.67 -20.95
N GLN A 684 -11.90 -33.74 -21.20
CA GLN A 684 -12.45 -32.89 -20.09
C GLN A 684 -13.90 -32.32 -20.18
N ILE A 685 -14.73 -32.62 -21.20
CA ILE A 685 -16.09 -32.04 -21.35
C ILE A 685 -17.20 -32.95 -20.79
N ILE A 686 -18.29 -32.37 -20.24
CA ILE A 686 -19.51 -33.11 -19.81
C ILE A 686 -20.79 -32.59 -20.50
N GLY A 687 -21.85 -33.41 -20.52
CA GLY A 687 -23.15 -33.03 -21.10
C GLY A 687 -24.00 -34.23 -21.55
N GLY A 688 -25.14 -33.95 -22.17
CA GLY A 688 -26.11 -34.95 -22.62
C GLY A 688 -27.41 -34.34 -23.15
N SER A 689 -28.41 -35.18 -23.40
CA SER A 689 -29.75 -34.72 -23.80
C SER A 689 -30.87 -35.66 -23.34
N VAL A 690 -32.07 -35.10 -23.13
CA VAL A 690 -33.27 -35.83 -22.66
C VAL A 690 -34.55 -35.30 -23.30
N PRO A 691 -35.54 -36.14 -23.66
CA PRO A 691 -36.84 -35.69 -24.18
C PRO A 691 -37.68 -34.88 -23.16
N GLU A 692 -38.68 -34.15 -23.66
CA GLU A 692 -39.71 -33.47 -22.85
C GLU A 692 -40.39 -34.43 -21.85
N HIS A 693 -40.65 -33.93 -20.64
CA HIS A 693 -41.03 -34.69 -19.44
C HIS A 693 -39.95 -35.62 -18.84
N GLY A 694 -38.72 -35.60 -19.37
CA GLY A 694 -37.55 -36.17 -18.71
C GLY A 694 -36.84 -35.19 -17.77
N THR A 695 -35.80 -35.67 -17.09
CA THR A 695 -34.87 -34.84 -16.29
C THR A 695 -33.45 -35.12 -16.77
N LEU A 696 -32.67 -34.07 -17.01
CA LEU A 696 -31.26 -34.17 -17.37
C LEU A 696 -30.43 -33.98 -16.10
N GLU A 697 -29.74 -35.04 -15.69
CA GLU A 697 -28.76 -34.99 -14.60
C GLU A 697 -27.39 -34.63 -15.17
N LEU A 698 -26.78 -33.57 -14.63
CA LEU A 698 -25.39 -33.20 -14.91
C LEU A 698 -24.58 -33.33 -13.62
N SER A 699 -23.43 -33.99 -13.69
CA SER A 699 -22.53 -34.21 -12.55
C SER A 699 -21.08 -34.05 -13.00
N CYS A 700 -20.33 -33.21 -12.32
CA CYS A 700 -18.90 -33.02 -12.57
C CYS A 700 -18.05 -34.13 -11.90
N PRO A 701 -16.78 -34.28 -12.29
CA PRO A 701 -15.80 -35.08 -11.54
C PRO A 701 -15.70 -34.64 -10.07
N ALA A 702 -15.33 -35.57 -9.18
CA ALA A 702 -15.29 -35.30 -7.74
C ALA A 702 -14.31 -34.16 -7.40
N GLY A 703 -14.82 -33.11 -6.74
CA GLY A 703 -14.11 -31.86 -6.44
C GLY A 703 -14.64 -30.66 -7.23
N GLN A 704 -15.22 -30.92 -8.41
CA GLN A 704 -15.62 -29.88 -9.37
C GLN A 704 -17.13 -29.59 -9.34
N ALA A 705 -17.46 -28.35 -9.67
CA ALA A 705 -18.78 -27.83 -9.99
C ALA A 705 -18.86 -27.33 -11.44
N ILE A 706 -20.08 -27.09 -11.91
CA ILE A 706 -20.33 -26.54 -13.24
C ILE A 706 -19.99 -25.04 -13.21
N ASP A 707 -18.94 -24.64 -13.92
CA ASP A 707 -18.48 -23.25 -14.00
C ASP A 707 -18.97 -22.52 -15.26
N ALA A 708 -19.21 -23.24 -16.35
CA ALA A 708 -19.78 -22.70 -17.58
C ALA A 708 -20.75 -23.69 -18.26
N VAL A 709 -21.89 -23.17 -18.72
CA VAL A 709 -22.77 -23.83 -19.67
C VAL A 709 -22.28 -23.45 -21.07
N LEU A 710 -21.71 -24.40 -21.82
CA LEU A 710 -21.13 -24.14 -23.15
C LEU A 710 -22.19 -24.17 -24.27
N TYR A 711 -23.34 -24.79 -23.99
CA TYR A 711 -24.51 -24.84 -24.85
C TYR A 711 -25.71 -25.36 -24.04
N ALA A 712 -26.87 -24.73 -24.15
CA ALA A 712 -28.14 -25.27 -23.64
C ALA A 712 -29.30 -24.94 -24.60
N SER A 713 -30.17 -25.91 -24.86
CA SER A 713 -31.31 -25.74 -25.77
C SER A 713 -32.47 -26.65 -25.40
N TYR A 714 -33.65 -26.08 -25.17
CA TYR A 714 -34.92 -26.78 -25.04
C TYR A 714 -35.77 -26.56 -26.29
N GLY A 715 -35.88 -27.60 -27.13
CA GLY A 715 -36.49 -27.50 -28.45
C GLY A 715 -36.14 -28.66 -29.37
N LEU A 716 -35.78 -28.34 -30.61
CA LEU A 716 -35.15 -29.25 -31.57
C LEU A 716 -33.66 -28.90 -31.68
N SER A 717 -32.80 -29.88 -31.38
CA SER A 717 -31.34 -29.76 -31.45
C SER A 717 -30.76 -30.85 -32.35
N GLY A 718 -29.91 -30.47 -33.32
CA GLY A 718 -29.12 -31.39 -34.11
C GLY A 718 -27.77 -31.73 -33.47
N GLY A 719 -27.05 -32.68 -34.07
CA GLY A 719 -25.72 -33.10 -33.62
C GLY A 719 -25.73 -34.16 -32.53
N ALA A 720 -24.62 -34.29 -31.81
CA ALA A 720 -24.43 -35.24 -30.72
C ALA A 720 -23.34 -34.73 -29.77
N PHE A 721 -23.42 -35.12 -28.50
CA PHE A 721 -22.46 -34.72 -27.47
C PHE A 721 -21.00 -34.96 -27.91
N PRO A 722 -20.07 -33.99 -27.74
CA PRO A 722 -20.23 -32.66 -27.11
C PRO A 722 -20.72 -31.53 -28.02
N ARG A 723 -20.94 -31.77 -29.32
CA ARG A 723 -21.26 -30.74 -30.33
C ARG A 723 -22.70 -30.86 -30.83
N PHE A 724 -23.59 -30.20 -30.11
CA PHE A 724 -24.97 -29.95 -30.51
C PHE A 724 -25.10 -28.66 -31.34
N VAL A 725 -26.21 -28.50 -32.06
CA VAL A 725 -26.57 -27.27 -32.79
C VAL A 725 -28.07 -26.98 -32.67
N ASN A 726 -28.44 -25.70 -32.56
CA ASN A 726 -29.83 -25.26 -32.56
C ASN A 726 -30.48 -25.41 -33.94
N ASP A 727 -31.75 -25.83 -33.95
CA ASP A 727 -32.64 -25.75 -35.12
C ASP A 727 -33.66 -24.60 -34.94
N TRP A 728 -34.60 -24.44 -35.87
CA TRP A 728 -35.62 -23.37 -35.90
C TRP A 728 -36.55 -23.30 -34.66
N CYS A 729 -36.55 -24.34 -33.82
CA CYS A 729 -37.35 -24.47 -32.62
C CYS A 729 -36.43 -24.54 -31.39
N THR A 730 -36.32 -23.45 -30.62
CA THR A 730 -35.62 -23.43 -29.33
C THR A 730 -36.18 -22.32 -28.42
N SER A 731 -36.16 -22.52 -27.10
CA SER A 731 -36.57 -21.48 -26.16
C SER A 731 -35.44 -20.46 -25.90
N PRO A 732 -35.71 -19.15 -25.91
CA PRO A 732 -34.74 -18.13 -25.50
C PRO A 732 -34.41 -18.18 -24.00
N TYR A 733 -35.15 -18.97 -23.21
CA TYR A 733 -34.90 -19.17 -21.78
C TYR A 733 -34.07 -20.45 -21.49
N SER A 734 -33.68 -21.21 -22.52
CA SER A 734 -32.96 -22.50 -22.37
C SER A 734 -31.67 -22.36 -21.56
N GLU A 735 -30.89 -21.32 -21.85
CA GLU A 735 -29.58 -21.07 -21.26
C GLU A 735 -29.73 -20.40 -19.87
N PRO A 736 -30.44 -19.25 -19.71
CA PRO A 736 -30.63 -18.62 -18.39
C PRO A 736 -31.27 -19.51 -17.31
N VAL A 737 -32.16 -20.45 -17.68
CA VAL A 737 -32.80 -21.37 -16.72
C VAL A 737 -31.88 -22.55 -16.37
N VAL A 738 -31.04 -23.04 -17.29
CA VAL A 738 -29.99 -24.02 -16.95
C VAL A 738 -28.92 -23.36 -16.08
N GLU A 739 -28.50 -22.13 -16.41
CA GLU A 739 -27.54 -21.36 -15.62
C GLU A 739 -28.03 -21.17 -14.17
N PHE A 740 -29.26 -20.67 -13.98
CA PHE A 740 -29.88 -20.46 -12.66
C PHE A 740 -30.00 -21.76 -11.83
N LEU A 741 -30.14 -22.92 -12.48
CA LEU A 741 -30.28 -24.21 -11.79
C LEU A 741 -28.95 -24.95 -11.56
N CYS A 742 -27.89 -24.66 -12.32
CA CYS A 742 -26.68 -25.48 -12.36
C CYS A 742 -25.36 -24.78 -12.03
N LEU A 743 -25.22 -23.46 -12.27
CA LEU A 743 -23.93 -22.79 -12.03
C LEU A 743 -23.55 -22.84 -10.55
N GLY A 744 -22.28 -23.19 -10.30
CA GLY A 744 -21.74 -23.34 -8.94
C GLY A 744 -22.16 -24.63 -8.23
N GLN A 745 -22.92 -25.54 -8.85
CA GLN A 745 -23.30 -26.83 -8.26
C GLN A 745 -22.42 -27.97 -8.78
N THR A 746 -22.07 -28.91 -7.90
CA THR A 746 -21.30 -30.14 -8.21
C THR A 746 -22.10 -31.16 -9.02
N SER A 747 -23.42 -31.12 -8.87
CA SER A 747 -24.40 -31.81 -9.71
C SER A 747 -25.72 -31.05 -9.71
N CYS A 748 -26.43 -31.02 -10.84
CA CYS A 748 -27.76 -30.41 -10.96
C CYS A 748 -28.73 -31.30 -11.75
N SER A 749 -30.03 -31.15 -11.45
CA SER A 749 -31.13 -31.90 -12.07
C SER A 749 -32.06 -30.95 -12.81
N VAL A 750 -32.09 -30.98 -14.15
CA VAL A 750 -32.86 -30.02 -14.95
C VAL A 750 -34.11 -30.69 -15.55
N PRO A 751 -35.34 -30.32 -15.13
CA PRO A 751 -36.57 -30.90 -15.66
C PRO A 751 -36.88 -30.32 -17.05
N ALA A 752 -36.97 -31.20 -18.05
CA ALA A 752 -37.25 -30.83 -19.45
C ALA A 752 -38.76 -30.54 -19.66
N GLU A 753 -39.26 -29.48 -19.02
CA GLU A 753 -40.66 -29.09 -19.04
C GLU A 753 -40.91 -27.69 -19.61
N SER A 754 -41.94 -27.60 -20.46
CA SER A 754 -42.47 -26.34 -20.99
C SER A 754 -42.97 -25.34 -19.93
N ALA A 755 -43.04 -25.72 -18.66
CA ALA A 755 -43.35 -24.82 -17.54
C ALA A 755 -42.11 -24.07 -17.01
N ALA A 756 -40.93 -24.68 -17.07
CA ALA A 756 -39.67 -24.06 -16.65
C ALA A 756 -39.07 -23.18 -17.77
N PHE A 757 -39.12 -23.67 -19.01
CA PHE A 757 -38.49 -23.03 -20.16
C PHE A 757 -39.44 -22.19 -21.03
N SER A 758 -40.71 -22.05 -20.65
CA SER A 758 -41.81 -21.71 -21.56
C SER A 758 -41.98 -22.75 -22.70
N ASN A 759 -43.06 -22.65 -23.48
CA ASN A 759 -43.30 -23.53 -24.62
C ASN A 759 -42.95 -22.79 -25.94
N PRO A 760 -41.78 -23.05 -26.56
CA PRO A 760 -41.42 -22.42 -27.83
C PRO A 760 -42.21 -23.00 -29.03
N CYS A 761 -42.67 -24.26 -28.94
CA CYS A 761 -43.19 -25.02 -30.07
C CYS A 761 -44.35 -25.93 -29.64
N VAL A 762 -45.57 -25.51 -29.98
CA VAL A 762 -46.82 -26.24 -29.73
C VAL A 762 -46.87 -27.49 -30.62
N ASP A 763 -47.45 -28.58 -30.10
CA ASP A 763 -47.66 -29.87 -30.78
C ASP A 763 -46.39 -30.52 -31.40
N THR A 764 -45.20 -30.22 -30.87
CA THR A 764 -43.92 -30.83 -31.27
C THR A 764 -43.20 -31.41 -30.05
N ASP A 765 -42.73 -32.65 -30.15
CA ASP A 765 -41.89 -33.31 -29.14
C ASP A 765 -40.56 -32.53 -28.98
N LYS A 766 -40.30 -31.98 -27.79
CA LYS A 766 -39.08 -31.21 -27.51
C LYS A 766 -38.03 -32.07 -26.80
N THR A 767 -36.77 -31.63 -26.86
CA THR A 767 -35.61 -32.23 -26.20
C THR A 767 -34.82 -31.12 -25.51
N LEU A 768 -34.36 -31.38 -24.28
CA LEU A 768 -33.35 -30.57 -23.60
C LEU A 768 -31.97 -31.15 -23.93
N SER A 769 -31.09 -30.36 -24.52
CA SER A 769 -29.69 -30.73 -24.83
C SER A 769 -28.73 -29.73 -24.20
N VAL A 770 -27.71 -30.21 -23.47
CA VAL A 770 -26.74 -29.38 -22.75
C VAL A 770 -25.31 -29.90 -22.90
N THR A 771 -24.36 -29.01 -23.11
CA THR A 771 -22.91 -29.23 -22.95
C THR A 771 -22.38 -28.25 -21.90
N ALA A 772 -21.57 -28.70 -20.96
CA ALA A 772 -21.05 -27.91 -19.85
C ALA A 772 -19.58 -28.24 -19.54
N HIS A 773 -18.94 -27.32 -18.81
CA HIS A 773 -17.57 -27.43 -18.31
C HIS A 773 -17.55 -27.61 -16.77
N CYS A 774 -16.43 -28.06 -16.21
CA CYS A 774 -16.27 -28.41 -14.80
C CYS A 774 -14.97 -27.85 -14.20
N LYS A 775 -15.07 -27.24 -13.01
CA LYS A 775 -13.96 -26.61 -12.26
C LYS A 775 -14.30 -26.51 -10.76
N ASP A 776 -13.31 -26.34 -9.88
CA ASP A 776 -13.47 -26.45 -8.42
C ASP A 776 -14.27 -25.27 -7.75
N ALA A 777 -14.82 -25.46 -6.54
CA ALA A 777 -15.98 -24.67 -5.99
C ALA A 777 -15.82 -24.02 -4.57
N ALA A 778 -16.76 -23.12 -4.13
CA ALA A 778 -16.64 -22.22 -2.94
C ALA A 778 -17.96 -21.90 -2.12
N PRO A 779 -17.92 -21.23 -0.91
CA PRO A 779 -19.04 -21.14 0.11
C PRO A 779 -19.59 -19.72 0.54
N VAL A 780 -20.70 -19.60 1.35
CA VAL A 780 -21.50 -18.34 1.67
C VAL A 780 -22.32 -18.30 3.03
N ILE A 781 -22.48 -17.15 3.79
CA ILE A 781 -23.33 -16.90 5.05
C ILE A 781 -23.78 -15.39 5.29
N VAL A 782 -24.85 -15.04 6.09
CA VAL A 782 -25.35 -13.64 6.50
C VAL A 782 -26.15 -13.56 7.88
N THR A 783 -26.32 -12.40 8.62
CA THR A 783 -27.51 -12.04 9.55
C THR A 783 -27.79 -10.55 10.10
N PRO A 784 -27.69 -10.10 11.41
CA PRO A 784 -28.74 -9.25 12.12
C PRO A 784 -28.36 -7.93 12.96
N PRO A 785 -29.31 -7.14 13.59
CA PRO A 785 -29.09 -5.76 14.18
C PRO A 785 -29.23 -5.48 15.74
N ASN A 786 -29.01 -4.22 16.20
CA ASN A 786 -28.71 -3.75 17.61
C ASN A 786 -29.36 -2.37 18.03
N PRO A 787 -29.41 -1.91 19.32
CA PRO A 787 -30.04 -0.64 19.77
C PRO A 787 -29.14 0.39 20.53
N ASP A 788 -29.16 1.68 20.14
CA ASP A 788 -28.33 2.77 20.72
C ASP A 788 -29.17 4.05 21.02
N PRO A 789 -28.98 4.75 22.18
CA PRO A 789 -29.77 5.93 22.55
C PRO A 789 -29.38 7.24 21.84
N THR A 790 -28.23 7.29 21.16
CA THR A 790 -27.85 8.41 20.28
C THR A 790 -28.48 8.31 18.90
N ILE A 791 -28.96 7.11 18.52
CA ILE A 791 -29.67 6.87 17.26
C ILE A 791 -31.18 7.12 17.47
N ILE A 792 -31.65 8.29 17.04
CA ILE A 792 -33.09 8.59 16.94
C ILE A 792 -33.67 8.07 15.63
N SER A 793 -34.95 7.70 15.58
CA SER A 793 -35.63 7.26 14.34
C SER A 793 -37.09 7.72 14.24
N ALA A 794 -37.63 7.82 13.02
CA ALA A 794 -38.99 8.28 12.74
C ALA A 794 -39.56 7.69 11.43
N THR A 795 -40.89 7.66 11.30
CA THR A 795 -41.59 7.36 10.03
C THR A 795 -42.74 8.33 9.75
N ALA A 796 -43.12 8.50 8.48
CA ALA A 796 -44.24 9.33 8.05
C ALA A 796 -44.85 8.83 6.72
N THR A 797 -46.18 8.80 6.63
CA THR A 797 -46.92 8.39 5.42
C THR A 797 -47.21 9.56 4.48
N ASP A 798 -47.56 9.24 3.23
CA ASP A 798 -48.03 10.20 2.22
C ASP A 798 -48.98 11.28 2.79
N GLY A 799 -48.59 12.55 2.63
CA GLY A 799 -49.36 13.73 3.06
C GLY A 799 -48.98 14.31 4.43
N ASN A 800 -47.99 13.77 5.15
CA ASN A 800 -47.59 14.21 6.49
C ASN A 800 -46.13 14.67 6.58
N THR A 801 -45.77 15.34 7.69
CA THR A 801 -44.42 15.82 7.98
C THR A 801 -43.68 14.88 8.93
N LEU A 802 -42.41 14.57 8.63
CA LEU A 802 -41.45 13.85 9.48
C LEU A 802 -40.59 14.87 10.26
N SER A 803 -40.22 14.59 11.51
CA SER A 803 -39.44 15.52 12.36
C SER A 803 -38.38 14.79 13.21
N LEU A 804 -37.22 15.41 13.42
CA LEU A 804 -36.07 14.87 14.17
C LEU A 804 -35.39 15.93 15.05
N GLN A 805 -34.73 15.52 16.14
CA GLN A 805 -34.19 16.39 17.20
C GLN A 805 -33.04 15.70 17.98
N CYS A 806 -31.81 16.24 17.97
CA CYS A 806 -30.71 15.82 18.86
C CYS A 806 -30.93 16.34 20.30
N PRO A 807 -30.44 15.65 21.34
CA PRO A 807 -30.55 16.07 22.74
C PRO A 807 -29.37 16.97 23.18
N ASN A 808 -29.63 18.08 23.89
CA ASN A 808 -28.61 19.05 24.39
C ASN A 808 -27.87 19.82 23.27
N ASN A 809 -26.68 20.38 23.55
CA ASN A 809 -25.85 21.20 22.63
C ASN A 809 -25.16 20.35 21.52
N PHE A 810 -25.95 19.58 20.80
CA PHE A 810 -25.55 18.45 19.99
C PHE A 810 -26.26 18.58 18.61
N VAL A 811 -25.54 18.48 17.48
CA VAL A 811 -26.04 18.73 16.11
C VAL A 811 -26.03 17.53 15.13
N VAL A 812 -27.16 17.25 14.46
CA VAL A 812 -27.48 16.04 13.67
C VAL A 812 -26.41 15.64 12.62
N GLY A 813 -26.08 14.34 12.58
CA GLY A 813 -25.05 13.72 11.73
C GLY A 813 -25.57 12.74 10.64
N PRO A 814 -24.96 11.56 10.48
CA PRO A 814 -25.18 10.68 9.30
C PRO A 814 -26.55 9.98 9.31
N VAL A 815 -27.16 9.81 8.13
CA VAL A 815 -28.42 9.07 7.94
C VAL A 815 -28.14 7.58 7.74
N LEU A 816 -28.56 6.76 8.72
CA LEU A 816 -28.24 5.32 8.74
C LEU A 816 -29.15 4.46 7.84
N PHE A 817 -30.34 4.96 7.52
CA PHE A 817 -31.29 4.35 6.59
C PHE A 817 -32.28 5.42 6.14
N ALA A 818 -32.67 5.40 4.86
CA ALA A 818 -33.94 5.98 4.44
C ALA A 818 -34.53 5.29 3.21
N SER A 819 -35.84 5.03 3.22
CA SER A 819 -36.57 4.44 2.11
C SER A 819 -38.01 4.96 2.05
N TYR A 820 -38.43 5.40 0.86
CA TYR A 820 -39.80 5.75 0.51
C TYR A 820 -40.36 4.73 -0.50
N GLY A 821 -41.45 4.05 -0.15
CA GLY A 821 -42.05 3.00 -0.98
C GLY A 821 -43.06 2.13 -0.22
N THR A 822 -43.31 0.92 -0.72
CA THR A 822 -44.15 -0.08 -0.04
C THR A 822 -43.27 -1.01 0.81
N SER A 823 -43.53 -1.08 2.12
CA SER A 823 -42.63 -1.72 3.08
C SER A 823 -42.77 -3.25 3.17
N ALA A 824 -41.64 -3.92 3.38
CA ALA A 824 -41.55 -5.35 3.70
C ALA A 824 -40.51 -5.54 4.82
N VAL A 825 -40.91 -5.26 6.07
CA VAL A 825 -40.05 -5.44 7.25
C VAL A 825 -40.30 -6.83 7.85
N GLN A 826 -39.30 -7.71 7.80
CA GLN A 826 -39.24 -8.90 8.66
C GLN A 826 -37.81 -9.11 9.18
N SER A 827 -37.71 -9.37 10.49
CA SER A 827 -36.49 -9.83 11.18
C SER A 827 -35.20 -9.01 10.97
N GLY A 828 -35.32 -7.68 11.01
CA GLY A 828 -34.17 -6.81 11.32
C GLY A 828 -33.19 -6.50 10.18
N VAL A 829 -33.45 -6.94 8.95
CA VAL A 829 -32.71 -6.48 7.78
C VAL A 829 -33.57 -5.47 7.01
N ASN A 830 -33.07 -4.25 6.84
CA ASN A 830 -33.79 -3.16 6.16
C ASN A 830 -33.68 -3.30 4.63
N THR A 831 -34.21 -4.39 4.06
CA THR A 831 -34.16 -4.66 2.62
C THR A 831 -35.11 -3.74 1.85
N VAL A 832 -34.59 -3.03 0.84
CA VAL A 832 -35.40 -2.30 -0.13
C VAL A 832 -36.28 -3.25 -0.96
N SER A 833 -37.55 -2.88 -1.16
CA SER A 833 -38.46 -3.63 -2.03
C SER A 833 -38.27 -3.23 -3.50
N TRP A 834 -38.83 -4.01 -4.43
CA TRP A 834 -38.85 -3.67 -5.86
C TRP A 834 -39.58 -2.34 -6.16
N CYS A 835 -40.40 -1.84 -5.23
CA CYS A 835 -40.88 -0.45 -5.19
C CYS A 835 -40.15 0.33 -4.08
N HIS A 836 -39.17 1.13 -4.49
CA HIS A 836 -38.38 2.03 -3.66
C HIS A 836 -37.97 3.26 -4.50
N ALA A 837 -38.03 4.46 -3.93
CA ALA A 837 -37.53 5.68 -4.57
C ALA A 837 -36.02 5.88 -4.28
N PRO A 838 -35.11 5.80 -5.28
CA PRO A 838 -33.65 5.79 -5.04
C PRO A 838 -33.09 7.05 -4.34
N LEU A 839 -33.80 8.18 -4.40
CA LEU A 839 -33.39 9.45 -3.78
C LEU A 839 -33.78 9.58 -2.30
N SER A 840 -34.24 8.50 -1.66
CA SER A 840 -34.73 8.51 -0.26
C SER A 840 -33.64 8.91 0.75
N GLY A 841 -32.41 8.41 0.59
CA GLY A 841 -31.26 8.73 1.46
C GLY A 841 -30.80 10.18 1.36
N PRO A 842 -30.31 10.62 0.18
CA PRO A 842 -29.75 11.96 0.01
C PRO A 842 -30.70 13.09 0.47
N ALA A 843 -31.97 13.01 0.08
CA ALA A 843 -32.96 14.05 0.40
C ALA A 843 -33.27 14.20 1.90
N VAL A 844 -32.85 13.27 2.74
CA VAL A 844 -32.95 13.35 4.20
C VAL A 844 -31.63 13.85 4.83
N GLN A 845 -30.48 13.44 4.27
CA GLN A 845 -29.17 13.93 4.69
C GLN A 845 -29.06 15.46 4.46
N ASP A 846 -29.45 15.92 3.26
CA ASP A 846 -29.42 17.34 2.87
C ASP A 846 -30.31 18.23 3.74
N ALA A 847 -31.40 17.69 4.30
CA ALA A 847 -32.41 18.45 5.02
C ALA A 847 -32.11 18.63 6.53
N CYS A 848 -31.19 17.85 7.10
CA CYS A 848 -31.08 17.69 8.55
C CYS A 848 -29.66 17.82 9.14
N THR A 849 -28.60 17.61 8.35
CA THR A 849 -27.22 17.56 8.88
C THR A 849 -26.77 18.91 9.45
N GLY A 850 -25.96 18.87 10.52
CA GLY A 850 -25.37 20.04 11.18
C GLY A 850 -26.33 20.85 12.06
N GLN A 851 -27.58 20.40 12.24
CA GLN A 851 -28.62 21.13 12.97
C GLN A 851 -29.09 20.38 14.21
N ASN A 852 -29.45 21.08 15.29
CA ASN A 852 -29.99 20.43 16.48
C ASN A 852 -31.40 19.82 16.25
N ALA A 853 -32.15 20.31 15.26
CA ALA A 853 -33.50 19.85 14.91
C ALA A 853 -33.81 20.08 13.41
N CYS A 854 -34.69 19.25 12.81
CA CYS A 854 -35.14 19.40 11.42
C CYS A 854 -36.55 18.80 11.18
N SER A 855 -37.18 19.13 10.05
CA SER A 855 -38.45 18.54 9.59
C SER A 855 -38.59 18.47 8.06
N ILE A 856 -39.28 17.45 7.54
CA ILE A 856 -39.37 17.10 6.11
C ILE A 856 -40.83 16.77 5.72
N ASP A 857 -41.38 17.45 4.71
CA ASP A 857 -42.75 17.19 4.22
C ASP A 857 -42.81 16.05 3.20
N VAL A 858 -43.49 14.95 3.56
CA VAL A 858 -43.69 13.75 2.71
C VAL A 858 -44.93 13.93 1.84
N SER A 859 -44.85 14.81 0.84
CA SER A 859 -45.95 15.08 -0.10
C SER A 859 -45.76 14.40 -1.47
N PRO A 860 -46.79 13.70 -2.01
CA PRO A 860 -46.75 13.16 -3.36
C PRO A 860 -46.79 14.28 -4.40
N GLN A 861 -45.89 14.21 -5.39
CA GLN A 861 -45.96 15.03 -6.60
C GLN A 861 -46.57 14.17 -7.72
N TYR A 862 -47.67 14.66 -8.29
CA TYR A 862 -48.37 14.09 -9.46
C TYR A 862 -47.72 14.54 -10.77
#